data_AF-A0A1S9DPT2-F1
#
_entry.id   AF-A0A1S9DPT2-F1
#
_cell.length_a   1.000
_cell.length_b   1.000
_cell.length_c   1.000
_cell.angle_alpha   90.00
_cell.angle_beta   90.00
_cell.angle_gamma   90.00
#
_symmetry.space_group_name_H-M   'P 1'
#
loop_
_entity.id
_entity.type
_entity.pdbx_description
1 polymer ?
#
loop_
_entity_poly.entity_id
_entity_poly.type
_entity_poly.pdbx_seq_one_letter_code
_entity_poly.pdbx_strand_id
1 'polypeptide(L)'
;MSRKRKTGLKDVCQILEDVRKIRIEHVERTSSLGSNLLQNLKIAQDTLRDYGHFREADALTDVLINCAQLPELGGLGLTEHTDLTEEQDSEALFLVSAWWEALNSADRAKAFPTPLRTRPEGRRGMTLSEKIFSLHDIDQRGSVAPGDLIRVDVDWVIASEASWAGMESTYNRLWKPGIFRNDRFWLAGDHVVDPRINGLPKVQALIDASERAKRVFKLTDYQGMNVKFYRERAQPGMLIVGSDSHTCSSGALKCLATGLGAADVTMPLVTGQTWFKVPESIQIRLVGKPKLGIGGKDTILYILQKLKRNTIASDRIVEYSGSGLEYLSSDARFSISNMTAELGGITGVFVPDILTQRLIQKRKAPRHRTASIYMKPDDDAQYVGTHEIDLSKVQSFIAKYPRPDDVVPVVDCEGMELDGCFIGACTTTEEDLILAALVLEQGLKGGMRPSVKGKRKVVPGSMTILFRLRQLGLIDVYQEAGFDIGIPGCSYCVGMSADQAAPGEVWLSSENRNFENRMGKGSIGHLGSAATVAVFSFTMRITDPTFLLDAIDTKKWDNIRRIRDSIIPESPTEIVEYMEPSESSRPCCEIQSKERIIRSMLVDASTVKHQVLTARVQLLGDFIDTDAVIKLAPAEFLIGMETHEAAGEHCLQYTHPEFRDRVKGGFNFIVAGKAFGGGSSREQAVMALLGCGAKCVIAESFAFIFQRNMPNLGLLGITMPEKLFHAAAEDGAEIEIDLNDSIINMDGRPFRFSLSPMERELFHHGGIASAFGKFGSNLFEAMTEGKRLGVTPHRGITKATDYFLGRLLYRIRGHDAGQIIRTAAFENLPMSNMQLEATECGPSGSLMLPHHTCVAADKNGSFPELRWTPPPKVQVKEYILISEDIDPPIPRFVVMHGLFYAIPPTITGVLPDDTEQDRNTKDHITRSGWRYVPNLRGSSYIGPAPPLGHGIHRYIFTIIALSEPLRFDRSQRVSKRHIAKAMVGKVAGWGQWVGHFERPWPS
;
A
#
# COMPACT_ATOMS: atom_id res chain seq x y z
N MET A 1 -15.47 -60.98 3.39
CA MET A 1 -14.02 -60.78 3.29
C MET A 1 -13.73 -59.74 2.21
N SER A 2 -13.72 -58.45 2.57
CA SER A 2 -13.33 -57.38 1.65
C SER A 2 -11.80 -57.36 1.57
N ARG A 3 -11.22 -57.52 0.38
CA ARG A 3 -9.78 -57.36 0.15
C ARG A 3 -9.43 -55.89 0.43
N LYS A 4 -8.91 -55.58 1.62
CA LYS A 4 -8.28 -54.29 1.93
C LYS A 4 -7.24 -54.00 0.84
N ARG A 5 -7.48 -52.99 0.02
CA ARG A 5 -6.53 -52.51 -0.98
C ARG A 5 -5.39 -51.87 -0.18
N LYS A 6 -4.28 -52.58 0.00
CA LYS A 6 -3.09 -52.01 0.65
C LYS A 6 -2.54 -50.91 -0.26
N THR A 7 -2.87 -49.67 0.07
CA THR A 7 -2.24 -48.43 -0.41
C THR A 7 -0.73 -48.59 -0.28
N GLY A 8 -0.03 -48.49 -1.40
CA GLY A 8 1.35 -48.96 -1.52
C GLY A 8 2.29 -47.93 -2.11
N LEU A 9 3.58 -48.25 -2.12
CA LEU A 9 4.65 -47.47 -2.77
C LEU A 9 4.33 -47.10 -4.23
N LYS A 10 3.53 -47.93 -4.92
CA LYS A 10 3.02 -47.67 -6.27
C LYS A 10 2.13 -46.42 -6.37
N ASP A 11 1.28 -46.18 -5.38
CA ASP A 11 0.39 -45.01 -5.39
C ASP A 11 1.20 -43.72 -5.23
N VAL A 12 2.25 -43.75 -4.39
CA VAL A 12 3.20 -42.64 -4.21
C VAL A 12 3.97 -42.37 -5.51
N CYS A 13 4.47 -43.40 -6.17
CA CYS A 13 5.14 -43.26 -7.47
C CYS A 13 4.20 -42.74 -8.56
N GLN A 14 2.93 -43.18 -8.59
CA GLN A 14 1.95 -42.69 -9.54
C GLN A 14 1.68 -41.19 -9.32
N ILE A 15 1.55 -40.74 -8.07
CA ILE A 15 1.39 -39.32 -7.76
C ILE A 15 2.63 -38.52 -8.19
N LEU A 16 3.84 -39.07 -7.99
CA LEU A 16 5.09 -38.42 -8.41
C LEU A 16 5.12 -38.23 -9.94
N GLU A 17 4.74 -39.27 -10.68
CA GLU A 17 4.64 -39.22 -12.13
C GLU A 17 3.54 -38.25 -12.57
N ASP A 18 2.36 -38.28 -11.96
CA ASP A 18 1.24 -37.44 -12.34
C ASP A 18 1.50 -35.95 -12.08
N VAL A 19 2.09 -35.62 -10.93
CA VAL A 19 2.29 -34.24 -10.46
C VAL A 19 3.63 -33.66 -10.91
N ARG A 20 4.75 -34.39 -10.74
CA ARG A 20 6.11 -33.90 -11.05
C ARG A 20 6.63 -34.37 -12.40
N LYS A 21 5.94 -35.29 -13.08
CA LYS A 21 6.39 -35.90 -14.36
C LYS A 21 7.75 -36.61 -14.23
N ILE A 22 8.07 -37.11 -13.03
CA ILE A 22 9.29 -37.88 -12.74
C ILE A 22 8.93 -39.36 -12.66
N ARG A 23 9.64 -40.21 -13.41
CA ARG A 23 9.54 -41.67 -13.35
C ARG A 23 10.80 -42.26 -12.74
N ILE A 24 10.64 -43.15 -11.77
CA ILE A 24 11.77 -43.88 -11.15
C ILE A 24 11.63 -45.36 -11.51
N GLU A 25 12.40 -45.81 -12.50
CA GLU A 25 12.25 -47.13 -13.16
C GLU A 25 12.64 -48.35 -12.30
N HIS A 26 13.04 -48.16 -11.03
CA HIS A 26 13.50 -49.26 -10.15
C HIS A 26 12.72 -49.44 -8.85
N VAL A 27 11.75 -48.58 -8.54
CA VAL A 27 10.94 -48.72 -7.32
C VAL A 27 10.04 -49.96 -7.36
N GLU A 28 9.71 -50.44 -8.56
CA GLU A 28 8.92 -51.66 -8.74
C GLU A 28 9.69 -52.97 -8.46
N ARG A 29 11.03 -52.93 -8.33
CA ARG A 29 11.89 -54.11 -8.13
C ARG A 29 12.47 -54.24 -6.71
N THR A 30 12.34 -53.23 -5.85
CA THR A 30 12.73 -53.33 -4.44
C THR A 30 11.78 -54.27 -3.68
N SER A 31 12.31 -55.40 -3.23
CA SER A 31 11.61 -56.49 -2.54
C SER A 31 11.15 -56.17 -1.10
N SER A 32 11.38 -54.95 -0.61
CA SER A 32 10.95 -54.49 0.72
C SER A 32 9.78 -53.50 0.59
N LEU A 33 8.56 -54.01 0.42
CA LEU A 33 7.36 -53.21 0.66
C LEU A 33 7.25 -52.93 2.16
N GLY A 34 7.20 -51.65 2.54
CA GLY A 34 6.89 -51.27 3.93
C GLY A 34 5.54 -51.83 4.36
N SER A 35 5.41 -52.17 5.63
CA SER A 35 4.17 -52.76 6.18
C SER A 35 2.99 -51.78 6.16
N ASN A 36 3.26 -50.47 6.14
CA ASN A 36 2.28 -49.38 6.06
C ASN A 36 2.76 -48.21 5.18
N LEU A 37 1.86 -47.25 4.92
CA LEU A 37 2.13 -46.10 4.04
C LEU A 37 3.30 -45.23 4.53
N LEU A 38 3.45 -44.99 5.83
CA LEU A 38 4.55 -44.15 6.36
C LEU A 38 5.93 -44.75 6.04
N GLN A 39 6.09 -46.06 6.17
CA GLN A 39 7.32 -46.75 5.78
C GLN A 39 7.57 -46.63 4.27
N ASN A 40 6.52 -46.75 3.46
CA ASN A 40 6.63 -46.56 2.01
C ASN A 40 7.03 -45.12 1.64
N LEU A 41 6.56 -44.10 2.36
CA LEU A 41 6.97 -42.71 2.17
C LEU A 41 8.45 -42.49 2.49
N LYS A 42 8.98 -43.13 3.54
CA LYS A 42 10.43 -43.09 3.85
C LYS A 42 11.26 -43.78 2.77
N ILE A 43 10.85 -44.96 2.30
CA ILE A 43 11.53 -45.66 1.21
C ILE A 43 11.56 -44.78 -0.05
N ALA A 44 10.43 -44.13 -0.38
CA ALA A 44 10.35 -43.19 -1.49
C ALA A 44 11.26 -41.97 -1.30
N GLN A 45 11.32 -41.41 -0.08
CA GLN A 45 12.22 -40.30 0.27
C GLN A 45 13.69 -40.67 0.08
N ASP A 46 14.13 -41.81 0.61
CA ASP A 46 15.52 -42.28 0.49
C ASP A 46 15.86 -42.55 -0.99
N THR A 47 14.94 -43.20 -1.72
CA THR A 47 15.12 -43.45 -3.16
C THR A 47 15.23 -42.14 -3.95
N LEU A 48 14.38 -41.14 -3.67
CA LEU A 48 14.47 -39.83 -4.32
C LEU A 48 15.83 -39.16 -4.06
N ARG A 49 16.38 -39.29 -2.85
CA ARG A 49 17.72 -38.76 -2.53
C ARG A 49 18.81 -39.49 -3.31
N ASP A 50 18.75 -40.81 -3.40
CA ASP A 50 19.73 -41.62 -4.15
C ASP A 50 19.74 -41.27 -5.65
N TYR A 51 18.58 -40.93 -6.21
CA TYR A 51 18.44 -40.47 -7.59
C TYR A 51 18.69 -38.96 -7.79
N GLY A 52 19.07 -38.23 -6.72
CA GLY A 52 19.42 -36.80 -6.79
C GLY A 52 18.23 -35.82 -6.76
N HIS A 53 17.01 -36.30 -6.50
CA HIS A 53 15.79 -35.50 -6.36
C HIS A 53 15.60 -34.98 -4.93
N PHE A 54 16.54 -34.14 -4.47
CA PHE A 54 16.57 -33.64 -3.09
C PHE A 54 15.33 -32.82 -2.71
N ARG A 55 14.78 -32.00 -3.62
CA ARG A 55 13.61 -31.13 -3.35
C ARG A 55 12.34 -31.94 -3.10
N GLU A 56 12.11 -32.96 -3.93
CA GLU A 56 10.98 -33.88 -3.79
C GLU A 56 11.09 -34.72 -2.53
N ALA A 57 12.30 -35.15 -2.15
CA ALA A 57 12.56 -35.86 -0.91
C ALA A 57 12.37 -34.97 0.33
N ASP A 58 12.79 -33.70 0.27
CA ASP A 58 12.59 -32.75 1.36
C ASP A 58 11.10 -32.45 1.56
N ALA A 59 10.31 -32.35 0.49
CA ALA A 59 8.85 -32.23 0.58
C ALA A 59 8.21 -33.46 1.27
N LEU A 60 8.69 -34.68 1.02
CA LEU A 60 8.24 -35.87 1.77
C LEU A 60 8.64 -35.82 3.25
N THR A 61 9.77 -35.19 3.58
CA THR A 61 10.17 -34.97 4.98
C THR A 61 9.12 -34.15 5.72
N ASP A 62 8.63 -33.07 5.09
CA ASP A 62 7.59 -32.23 5.67
C ASP A 62 6.25 -32.98 5.82
N VAL A 63 5.89 -33.83 4.86
CA VAL A 63 4.71 -34.71 4.96
C VAL A 63 4.86 -35.66 6.15
N LEU A 64 6.01 -36.33 6.29
CA LEU A 64 6.26 -37.24 7.40
C LEU A 64 6.20 -36.54 8.76
N ILE A 65 6.72 -35.31 8.87
CA ILE A 65 6.61 -34.48 10.08
C ILE A 65 5.14 -34.21 10.41
N ASN A 66 4.33 -33.81 9.42
CA ASN A 66 2.90 -33.54 9.61
C ASN A 66 2.12 -34.80 10.00
N CYS A 67 2.43 -35.95 9.38
CA CYS A 67 1.82 -37.23 9.72
C CYS A 67 2.14 -37.65 11.16
N ALA A 68 3.38 -37.47 11.61
CA ALA A 68 3.83 -37.87 12.95
C ALA A 68 3.36 -36.93 14.07
N GLN A 69 3.07 -35.67 13.75
CA GLN A 69 2.63 -34.68 14.73
C GLN A 69 1.27 -35.06 15.34
N LEU A 70 1.10 -34.82 16.64
CA LEU A 70 -0.14 -35.16 17.36
C LEU A 70 -1.38 -34.46 16.75
N PRO A 71 -2.57 -35.08 16.79
CA PRO A 71 -3.81 -34.48 16.28
C PRO A 71 -4.14 -33.14 16.94
N GLU A 72 -3.91 -33.01 18.24
CA GLU A 72 -4.11 -31.76 18.99
C GLU A 72 -3.20 -30.63 18.49
N LEU A 73 -2.09 -30.98 17.86
CA LEU A 73 -1.14 -30.02 17.30
C LEU A 73 -1.37 -29.77 15.81
N GLY A 74 -2.39 -30.36 15.20
CA GLY A 74 -2.72 -30.22 13.77
C GLY A 74 -2.08 -31.28 12.85
N GLY A 75 -1.53 -32.36 13.39
CA GLY A 75 -1.01 -33.49 12.61
C GLY A 75 -1.97 -34.69 12.60
N LEU A 76 -1.49 -35.85 12.13
CA LEU A 76 -2.30 -37.08 12.07
C LEU A 76 -2.04 -38.08 13.22
N GLY A 77 -1.03 -37.83 14.05
CA GLY A 77 -0.66 -38.69 15.19
C GLY A 77 -0.15 -40.07 14.79
N LEU A 78 0.35 -40.23 13.58
CA LEU A 78 0.68 -41.53 12.99
C LEU A 78 2.09 -41.96 13.37
N THR A 79 2.26 -43.24 13.67
CA THR A 79 3.58 -43.85 13.89
C THR A 79 3.82 -44.98 12.91
N GLU A 80 5.09 -45.35 12.74
CA GLU A 80 5.53 -46.41 11.82
C GLU A 80 5.00 -47.80 12.16
N HIS A 81 4.39 -47.97 13.34
CA HIS A 81 3.87 -49.24 13.83
C HIS A 81 2.34 -49.26 13.94
N THR A 82 1.66 -48.17 13.57
CA THR A 82 0.19 -48.07 13.62
C THR A 82 -0.42 -48.59 12.32
N ASP A 83 -1.49 -49.40 12.43
CA ASP A 83 -2.34 -49.74 11.29
C ASP A 83 -3.18 -48.51 10.91
N LEU A 84 -3.05 -48.05 9.67
CA LEU A 84 -3.70 -46.85 9.19
C LEU A 84 -5.16 -47.13 8.78
N THR A 85 -6.05 -46.19 9.08
CA THR A 85 -7.42 -46.19 8.55
C THR A 85 -7.43 -45.70 7.09
N GLU A 86 -8.47 -46.04 6.32
CA GLU A 86 -8.59 -45.60 4.92
C GLU A 86 -8.60 -44.06 4.79
N GLU A 87 -9.18 -43.36 5.78
CA GLU A 87 -9.20 -41.90 5.84
C GLU A 87 -7.79 -41.31 6.08
N GLN A 88 -7.03 -41.89 7.02
CA GLN A 88 -5.65 -41.46 7.31
C GLN A 88 -4.72 -41.71 6.12
N ASP A 89 -4.89 -42.84 5.43
CA ASP A 89 -4.15 -43.14 4.20
C ASP A 89 -4.47 -42.14 3.09
N SER A 90 -5.75 -41.84 2.88
CA SER A 90 -6.18 -40.86 1.89
C SER A 90 -5.66 -39.46 2.19
N GLU A 91 -5.65 -39.07 3.46
CA GLU A 91 -5.15 -37.75 3.89
C GLU A 91 -3.63 -37.64 3.73
N ALA A 92 -2.87 -38.68 4.08
CA ALA A 92 -1.43 -38.70 3.87
C ALA A 92 -1.06 -38.62 2.38
N LEU A 93 -1.77 -39.35 1.51
CA LEU A 93 -1.57 -39.25 0.05
C LEU A 93 -1.99 -37.88 -0.51
N PHE A 94 -3.04 -37.28 0.03
CA PHE A 94 -3.42 -35.90 -0.30
C PHE A 94 -2.29 -34.92 0.04
N LEU A 95 -1.69 -35.04 1.24
CA LEU A 95 -0.55 -34.22 1.64
C LEU A 95 0.63 -34.40 0.68
N VAL A 96 0.98 -35.63 0.29
CA VAL A 96 2.03 -35.88 -0.71
C VAL A 96 1.74 -35.14 -2.03
N SER A 97 0.51 -35.26 -2.55
CA SER A 97 0.12 -34.58 -3.79
C SER A 97 0.17 -33.05 -3.65
N ALA A 98 -0.29 -32.51 -2.53
CA ALA A 98 -0.28 -31.08 -2.24
C ALA A 98 1.15 -30.52 -2.15
N TRP A 99 2.04 -31.24 -1.47
CA TRP A 99 3.43 -30.84 -1.25
C TRP A 99 4.30 -30.93 -2.50
N TRP A 100 4.03 -31.87 -3.40
CA TRP A 100 4.68 -31.86 -4.70
C TRP A 100 4.10 -30.82 -5.67
N GLU A 101 2.79 -30.52 -5.60
CA GLU A 101 2.23 -29.38 -6.35
C GLU A 101 2.78 -28.04 -5.83
N ALA A 102 3.12 -27.95 -4.54
CA ALA A 102 3.82 -26.81 -3.97
C ALA A 102 5.19 -26.57 -4.64
N LEU A 103 5.91 -27.63 -5.00
CA LEU A 103 7.16 -27.49 -5.76
C LEU A 103 6.90 -26.96 -7.17
N ASN A 104 5.85 -27.44 -7.85
CA ASN A 104 5.43 -26.89 -9.16
C ASN A 104 5.07 -25.40 -9.05
N SER A 105 4.34 -25.01 -7.99
CA SER A 105 3.99 -23.62 -7.71
C SER A 105 5.23 -22.76 -7.46
N ALA A 106 6.18 -23.25 -6.69
CA ALA A 106 7.45 -22.58 -6.44
C ALA A 106 8.31 -22.45 -7.71
N ASP A 107 8.29 -23.45 -8.60
CA ASP A 107 9.00 -23.41 -9.89
C ASP A 107 8.41 -22.38 -10.86
N ARG A 108 7.10 -22.12 -10.79
CA ARG A 108 6.41 -21.07 -11.56
C ARG A 108 6.63 -19.67 -10.99
N ALA A 109 6.92 -19.56 -9.70
CA ALA A 109 7.12 -18.27 -9.04
C ALA A 109 8.45 -17.63 -9.47
N LYS A 110 8.48 -16.30 -9.57
CA LYS A 110 9.71 -15.56 -9.85
C LYS A 110 10.67 -15.71 -8.65
N ALA A 111 11.96 -15.85 -8.93
CA ALA A 111 12.97 -15.88 -7.89
C ALA A 111 13.14 -14.49 -7.27
N PHE A 112 13.26 -14.45 -5.94
CA PHE A 112 13.61 -13.22 -5.23
C PHE A 112 14.99 -12.72 -5.67
N PRO A 113 15.15 -11.39 -5.85
CA PRO A 113 16.45 -10.83 -6.14
C PRO A 113 17.38 -11.06 -4.95
N THR A 114 18.64 -11.40 -5.24
CA THR A 114 19.62 -11.73 -4.19
C THR A 114 19.94 -10.47 -3.36
N PRO A 115 19.74 -10.47 -2.04
CA PRO A 115 20.06 -9.31 -1.21
C PRO A 115 21.56 -8.99 -1.23
N LEU A 116 21.90 -7.72 -1.03
CA LEU A 116 23.26 -7.22 -0.95
C LEU A 116 23.76 -7.18 0.50
N ARG A 117 25.08 -7.26 0.69
CA ARG A 117 25.70 -7.14 2.02
C ARG A 117 25.92 -5.70 2.48
N THR A 118 25.94 -4.76 1.53
CA THR A 118 26.22 -3.34 1.80
C THR A 118 25.31 -2.48 0.96
N ARG A 119 25.00 -1.29 1.48
CA ARG A 119 24.14 -0.32 0.81
C ARG A 119 24.83 0.17 -0.47
N PRO A 120 24.14 0.18 -1.63
CA PRO A 120 24.66 0.77 -2.86
C PRO A 120 25.05 2.24 -2.68
N GLU A 121 26.15 2.66 -3.29
CA GLU A 121 26.59 4.06 -3.26
C GLU A 121 25.54 4.98 -3.90
N GLY A 122 25.17 6.06 -3.20
CA GLY A 122 24.21 7.05 -3.70
C GLY A 122 22.72 6.71 -3.48
N ARG A 123 22.37 5.51 -2.96
CA ARG A 123 20.99 5.17 -2.58
C ARG A 123 20.51 6.08 -1.43
N ARG A 124 19.28 6.59 -1.47
CA ARG A 124 18.68 7.35 -0.35
C ARG A 124 18.57 6.52 0.92
N GLY A 125 18.57 7.16 2.09
CA GLY A 125 18.28 6.50 3.36
C GLY A 125 16.85 5.97 3.36
N MET A 126 16.70 4.69 3.70
CA MET A 126 15.41 4.00 3.77
C MET A 126 15.13 3.47 5.18
N THR A 127 13.88 3.58 5.61
CA THR A 127 13.36 2.90 6.80
C THR A 127 13.34 1.39 6.60
N LEU A 128 13.10 0.62 7.66
CA LEU A 128 13.01 -0.84 7.55
C LEU A 128 11.87 -1.26 6.59
N SER A 129 10.74 -0.59 6.71
CA SER A 129 9.54 -0.87 5.91
C SER A 129 9.77 -0.54 4.44
N GLU A 130 10.44 0.58 4.14
CA GLU A 130 10.85 0.94 2.78
C GLU A 130 11.81 -0.10 2.18
N LYS A 131 12.76 -0.62 2.98
CA LYS A 131 13.65 -1.71 2.53
C LYS A 131 12.89 -3.00 2.22
N ILE A 132 11.93 -3.38 3.07
CA ILE A 132 11.08 -4.56 2.82
C ILE A 132 10.25 -4.36 1.55
N PHE A 133 9.62 -3.20 1.35
CA PHE A 133 8.91 -2.90 0.11
C PHE A 133 9.82 -2.93 -1.11
N SER A 134 11.02 -2.36 -1.02
CA SER A 134 11.99 -2.37 -2.11
C SER A 134 12.47 -3.77 -2.48
N LEU A 135 12.54 -4.69 -1.52
CA LEU A 135 12.90 -6.09 -1.77
C LEU A 135 11.78 -6.84 -2.51
N HIS A 136 10.52 -6.47 -2.26
CA HIS A 136 9.33 -7.09 -2.86
C HIS A 136 8.87 -6.40 -4.14
N ASP A 137 9.46 -5.26 -4.50
CA ASP A 137 9.13 -4.53 -5.72
C ASP A 137 9.41 -5.38 -6.96
N ILE A 138 8.36 -5.64 -7.74
CA ILE A 138 8.44 -6.46 -8.96
C ILE A 138 9.28 -5.76 -10.03
N ASP A 139 9.26 -4.43 -10.06
CA ASP A 139 10.06 -3.64 -10.98
C ASP A 139 11.54 -3.55 -10.54
N GLN A 140 11.86 -4.00 -9.32
CA GLN A 140 13.20 -4.06 -8.73
C GLN A 140 13.97 -2.73 -8.86
N ARG A 141 13.30 -1.62 -8.52
CA ARG A 141 13.88 -0.27 -8.54
C ARG A 141 15.04 -0.11 -7.53
N GLY A 142 15.08 -0.98 -6.52
CA GLY A 142 16.07 -1.04 -5.43
C GLY A 142 16.09 0.15 -4.46
N SER A 143 15.25 1.16 -4.71
CA SER A 143 14.82 2.11 -3.69
C SER A 143 13.38 2.55 -3.94
N VAL A 144 12.67 2.87 -2.86
CA VAL A 144 11.29 3.36 -2.87
C VAL A 144 11.17 4.55 -1.92
N ALA A 145 10.18 5.41 -2.12
CA ALA A 145 9.87 6.54 -1.24
C ALA A 145 8.38 6.67 -0.91
N PRO A 146 8.02 7.36 0.19
CA PRO A 146 6.63 7.52 0.57
C PRO A 146 5.86 8.23 -0.55
N GLY A 147 4.70 7.68 -0.90
CA GLY A 147 3.88 8.14 -2.02
C GLY A 147 4.15 7.43 -3.36
N ASP A 148 5.25 6.67 -3.49
CA ASP A 148 5.50 5.88 -4.70
C ASP A 148 4.45 4.78 -4.85
N LEU A 149 3.93 4.63 -6.07
CA LEU A 149 3.09 3.49 -6.44
C LEU A 149 3.99 2.34 -6.95
N ILE A 150 3.95 1.23 -6.24
CA ILE A 150 4.73 0.01 -6.54
C ILE A 150 3.83 -1.21 -6.64
N ARG A 151 4.25 -2.18 -7.45
CA ARG A 151 3.68 -3.53 -7.47
C ARG A 151 4.60 -4.43 -6.68
N VAL A 152 4.03 -5.20 -5.77
CA VAL A 152 4.80 -6.04 -4.86
C VAL A 152 4.40 -7.50 -5.00
N ASP A 153 5.39 -8.37 -4.94
CA ASP A 153 5.18 -9.81 -4.72
C ASP A 153 4.88 -10.05 -3.24
N VAL A 154 3.97 -10.96 -2.94
CA VAL A 154 3.53 -11.23 -1.56
C VAL A 154 4.02 -12.60 -1.12
N ASP A 155 4.69 -12.68 0.03
CA ASP A 155 5.16 -13.97 0.55
C ASP A 155 4.01 -14.84 1.04
N TRP A 156 3.10 -14.27 1.83
CA TRP A 156 2.02 -15.02 2.48
C TRP A 156 0.69 -14.28 2.42
N VAL A 157 -0.35 -15.04 2.09
CA VAL A 157 -1.75 -14.65 2.26
C VAL A 157 -2.33 -15.38 3.47
N ILE A 158 -3.01 -14.66 4.36
CA ILE A 158 -3.64 -15.22 5.56
C ILE A 158 -5.14 -14.96 5.55
N ALA A 159 -5.92 -15.99 5.86
CA ALA A 159 -7.35 -15.90 6.05
C ALA A 159 -7.82 -16.76 7.24
N SER A 160 -8.84 -16.29 7.95
CA SER A 160 -9.73 -17.12 8.76
C SER A 160 -10.87 -17.70 7.92
N GLU A 161 -11.60 -18.69 8.44
CA GLU A 161 -12.81 -19.24 7.82
C GLU A 161 -13.87 -18.16 7.57
N ALA A 162 -14.01 -17.21 8.51
CA ALA A 162 -14.96 -16.10 8.38
C ALA A 162 -14.53 -15.14 7.27
N SER A 163 -13.24 -14.81 7.20
CA SER A 163 -12.70 -13.94 6.16
C SER A 163 -12.67 -14.61 4.78
N TRP A 164 -12.48 -15.94 4.76
CA TRP A 164 -12.48 -16.75 3.55
C TRP A 164 -13.84 -16.73 2.87
N ALA A 165 -14.96 -16.67 3.61
CA ALA A 165 -16.28 -16.53 2.98
C ALA A 165 -16.39 -15.27 2.11
N GLY A 166 -15.86 -14.13 2.58
CA GLY A 166 -15.78 -12.90 1.77
C GLY A 166 -14.82 -13.04 0.59
N MET A 167 -13.66 -13.65 0.82
CA MET A 167 -12.68 -13.91 -0.25
C MET A 167 -13.21 -14.88 -1.31
N GLU A 168 -13.96 -15.92 -0.93
CA GLU A 168 -14.58 -16.92 -1.80
C GLU A 168 -15.62 -16.25 -2.70
N SER A 169 -16.42 -15.31 -2.17
CA SER A 169 -17.33 -14.50 -2.98
C SER A 169 -16.58 -13.72 -4.07
N THR A 170 -15.49 -13.04 -3.72
CA THR A 170 -14.65 -12.37 -4.72
C THR A 170 -14.04 -13.36 -5.70
N TYR A 171 -13.46 -14.46 -5.22
CA TYR A 171 -12.86 -15.51 -6.05
C TYR A 171 -13.85 -16.10 -7.06
N ASN A 172 -15.12 -16.28 -6.65
CA ASN A 172 -16.21 -16.71 -7.52
C ASN A 172 -16.55 -15.65 -8.57
N ARG A 173 -16.57 -14.36 -8.20
CA ARG A 173 -16.75 -13.24 -9.14
C ARG A 173 -15.61 -13.12 -10.15
N LEU A 174 -14.42 -13.66 -9.84
CA LEU A 174 -13.28 -13.76 -10.76
C LEU A 174 -13.31 -15.01 -11.64
N TRP A 175 -14.44 -15.72 -11.71
CA TRP A 175 -14.60 -16.95 -12.52
C TRP A 175 -13.67 -18.10 -12.10
N LYS A 176 -13.28 -18.15 -10.81
CA LYS A 176 -12.49 -19.24 -10.19
C LYS A 176 -11.19 -19.57 -10.95
N PRO A 177 -10.25 -18.60 -11.06
CA PRO A 177 -9.07 -18.71 -11.92
C PRO A 177 -7.99 -19.70 -11.43
N GLY A 178 -8.16 -20.32 -10.26
CA GLY A 178 -7.10 -21.03 -9.53
C GLY A 178 -6.31 -20.09 -8.62
N ILE A 179 -5.34 -20.64 -7.88
CA ILE A 179 -4.45 -19.87 -7.00
C ILE A 179 -3.02 -19.89 -7.52
N PHE A 180 -2.26 -18.84 -7.22
CA PHE A 180 -0.88 -18.69 -7.67
C PHE A 180 0.06 -19.70 -6.98
N ARG A 181 -0.03 -19.81 -5.66
CA ARG A 181 0.80 -20.69 -4.82
C ARG A 181 0.00 -21.36 -3.72
N ASN A 182 -0.06 -22.69 -3.73
CA ASN A 182 -0.72 -23.48 -2.68
C ASN A 182 0.12 -23.66 -1.40
N ASP A 183 1.38 -23.20 -1.42
CA ASP A 183 2.31 -23.25 -0.30
C ASP A 183 2.49 -21.92 0.44
N ARG A 184 1.74 -20.90 0.02
CA ARG A 184 1.78 -19.52 0.54
C ARG A 184 0.42 -18.95 0.92
N PHE A 185 -0.57 -19.83 1.09
CA PHE A 185 -1.88 -19.47 1.62
C PHE A 185 -2.11 -20.19 2.94
N TRP A 186 -2.29 -19.41 4.01
CA TRP A 186 -2.64 -19.90 5.34
C TRP A 186 -4.13 -19.68 5.59
N LEU A 187 -4.86 -20.79 5.76
CA LEU A 187 -6.28 -20.77 6.12
C LEU A 187 -6.48 -21.44 7.48
N ALA A 188 -7.06 -20.70 8.43
CA ALA A 188 -7.34 -21.19 9.79
C ALA A 188 -8.81 -21.05 10.17
N GLY A 189 -9.34 -21.98 10.99
CA GLY A 189 -10.66 -21.87 11.59
C GLY A 189 -10.58 -21.35 13.03
N ASP A 190 -10.91 -20.08 13.29
CA ASP A 190 -10.68 -19.48 14.62
C ASP A 190 -11.80 -18.56 15.14
N HIS A 191 -12.73 -18.12 14.30
CA HIS A 191 -13.81 -17.20 14.70
C HIS A 191 -15.03 -17.94 15.24
N VAL A 192 -15.52 -18.95 14.51
CA VAL A 192 -16.79 -19.65 14.77
C VAL A 192 -16.66 -21.17 14.88
N VAL A 193 -15.47 -21.72 14.60
CA VAL A 193 -15.23 -23.15 14.71
C VAL A 193 -15.15 -23.54 16.19
N ASP A 194 -16.28 -23.95 16.76
CA ASP A 194 -16.39 -24.44 18.14
C ASP A 194 -17.36 -25.63 18.17
N PRO A 195 -16.96 -26.79 18.73
CA PRO A 195 -17.80 -27.99 18.84
C PRO A 195 -19.21 -27.75 19.37
N ARG A 196 -19.43 -26.74 20.23
CA ARG A 196 -20.74 -26.39 20.79
C ARG A 196 -21.71 -25.84 19.74
N ILE A 197 -21.21 -25.24 18.66
CA ILE A 197 -22.01 -24.55 17.63
C ILE A 197 -21.76 -25.05 16.21
N ASN A 198 -20.87 -26.02 16.00
CA ASN A 198 -20.60 -26.62 14.68
C ASN A 198 -21.86 -27.15 13.97
N GLY A 199 -22.86 -27.61 14.72
CA GLY A 199 -24.13 -28.08 14.15
C GLY A 199 -25.04 -26.99 13.57
N LEU A 200 -24.72 -25.70 13.78
CA LEU A 200 -25.48 -24.60 13.21
C LEU A 200 -25.22 -24.50 11.69
N PRO A 201 -26.26 -24.42 10.83
CA PRO A 201 -26.09 -24.44 9.37
C PRO A 201 -25.10 -23.39 8.83
N LYS A 202 -25.10 -22.19 9.43
CA LYS A 202 -24.19 -21.09 9.05
C LYS A 202 -22.72 -21.40 9.38
N VAL A 203 -22.47 -22.01 10.54
CA VAL A 203 -21.10 -22.38 10.97
C VAL A 203 -20.60 -23.55 10.11
N GLN A 204 -21.44 -24.56 9.89
CA GLN A 204 -21.11 -25.69 9.03
C GLN A 204 -20.76 -25.23 7.60
N ALA A 205 -21.51 -24.27 7.04
CA ALA A 205 -21.20 -23.74 5.71
C ALA A 205 -19.81 -23.11 5.59
N LEU A 206 -19.34 -22.43 6.65
CA LEU A 206 -18.00 -21.82 6.71
C LEU A 206 -16.88 -22.87 6.84
N ILE A 207 -17.12 -23.90 7.65
CA ILE A 207 -16.20 -25.05 7.78
C ILE A 207 -16.12 -25.77 6.43
N ASP A 208 -17.26 -26.07 5.81
CA ASP A 208 -17.33 -26.74 4.51
C ASP A 208 -16.64 -25.91 3.41
N ALA A 209 -16.77 -24.58 3.43
CA ALA A 209 -16.07 -23.69 2.50
C ALA A 209 -14.54 -23.78 2.66
N SER A 210 -14.06 -23.87 3.89
CA SER A 210 -12.64 -23.97 4.18
C SER A 210 -12.08 -25.35 3.79
N GLU A 211 -12.80 -26.43 4.07
CA GLU A 211 -12.45 -27.79 3.63
C GLU A 211 -12.49 -27.93 2.10
N ARG A 212 -13.47 -27.31 1.43
CA ARG A 212 -13.49 -27.24 -0.04
C ARG A 212 -12.26 -26.52 -0.57
N ALA A 213 -11.89 -25.37 0.00
CA ALA A 213 -10.70 -24.63 -0.40
C ALA A 213 -9.42 -25.46 -0.22
N LYS A 214 -9.28 -26.15 0.92
CA LYS A 214 -8.18 -27.10 1.18
C LYS A 214 -8.05 -28.12 0.04
N ARG A 215 -9.15 -28.78 -0.32
CA ARG A 215 -9.15 -29.84 -1.34
C ARG A 215 -8.94 -29.31 -2.77
N VAL A 216 -9.66 -28.27 -3.16
CA VAL A 216 -9.61 -27.69 -4.52
C VAL A 216 -8.24 -27.09 -4.80
N PHE A 217 -7.65 -26.38 -3.84
CA PHE A 217 -6.36 -25.73 -4.01
C PHE A 217 -5.16 -26.59 -3.62
N LYS A 218 -5.41 -27.80 -3.08
CA LYS A 218 -4.38 -28.67 -2.51
C LYS A 218 -3.49 -27.92 -1.52
N LEU A 219 -4.09 -27.27 -0.53
CA LEU A 219 -3.36 -26.46 0.44
C LEU A 219 -2.42 -27.32 1.28
N THR A 220 -1.18 -26.84 1.43
CA THR A 220 -0.20 -27.46 2.33
C THR A 220 -0.34 -26.97 3.77
N ASP A 221 -0.89 -25.76 3.95
CA ASP A 221 -0.97 -25.05 5.23
C ASP A 221 -2.42 -24.66 5.56
N TYR A 222 -3.27 -25.67 5.75
CA TYR A 222 -4.60 -25.52 6.35
C TYR A 222 -4.56 -26.01 7.80
N GLN A 223 -4.96 -25.15 8.74
CA GLN A 223 -5.11 -25.51 10.13
C GLN A 223 -6.59 -25.42 10.48
N GLY A 224 -7.15 -26.42 11.16
CA GLY A 224 -8.48 -26.31 11.75
C GLY A 224 -8.47 -25.26 12.88
N MET A 225 -8.71 -25.72 14.11
CA MET A 225 -8.81 -24.84 15.29
C MET A 225 -7.46 -24.30 15.82
N ASN A 226 -6.44 -24.15 14.97
CA ASN A 226 -5.06 -23.95 15.43
C ASN A 226 -4.37 -22.76 14.76
N VAL A 227 -4.31 -21.62 15.46
CA VAL A 227 -3.67 -20.40 14.96
C VAL A 227 -2.21 -20.34 15.43
N LYS A 228 -1.26 -20.70 14.57
CA LYS A 228 0.19 -20.68 14.87
C LYS A 228 1.05 -19.91 13.86
N PHE A 229 0.44 -19.25 12.90
CA PHE A 229 1.15 -18.65 11.76
C PHE A 229 2.38 -17.84 12.17
N TYR A 230 2.21 -16.92 13.11
CA TYR A 230 3.29 -16.09 13.64
C TYR A 230 4.49 -16.91 14.15
N ARG A 231 4.25 -17.90 15.01
CA ARG A 231 5.33 -18.63 15.69
C ARG A 231 6.11 -19.54 14.75
N GLU A 232 5.49 -20.02 13.67
CA GLU A 232 6.08 -21.04 12.82
C GLU A 232 6.38 -20.62 11.38
N ARG A 233 5.63 -19.69 10.78
CA ARG A 233 5.71 -19.35 9.34
C ARG A 233 6.35 -17.98 9.07
N ALA A 234 5.96 -16.96 9.82
CA ALA A 234 6.47 -15.59 9.65
C ALA A 234 7.99 -15.53 9.87
N GLN A 235 8.71 -14.82 9.01
CA GLN A 235 10.17 -14.67 9.07
C GLN A 235 10.58 -13.22 8.80
N PRO A 236 11.73 -12.75 9.34
CA PRO A 236 12.26 -11.43 9.05
C PRO A 236 12.38 -11.16 7.56
N GLY A 237 11.98 -9.96 7.16
CA GLY A 237 12.06 -9.49 5.78
C GLY A 237 10.87 -9.83 4.91
N MET A 238 9.93 -10.67 5.35
CA MET A 238 8.75 -11.05 4.53
C MET A 238 7.71 -9.94 4.39
N LEU A 239 6.94 -9.97 3.30
CA LEU A 239 5.72 -9.18 3.11
C LEU A 239 4.47 -10.08 3.21
N ILE A 240 3.61 -9.81 4.20
CA ILE A 240 2.47 -10.65 4.56
C ILE A 240 1.19 -9.82 4.49
N VAL A 241 0.17 -10.35 3.81
CA VAL A 241 -1.15 -9.71 3.75
C VAL A 241 -2.22 -10.66 4.26
N GLY A 242 -3.22 -10.14 4.94
CA GLY A 242 -4.32 -10.94 5.44
C GLY A 242 -5.63 -10.20 5.47
N SER A 243 -6.73 -10.95 5.39
CA SER A 243 -8.10 -10.40 5.49
C SER A 243 -8.50 -10.21 6.95
N ASP A 244 -7.60 -9.64 7.75
CA ASP A 244 -7.72 -9.41 9.19
C ASP A 244 -6.81 -8.24 9.61
N SER A 245 -7.34 -7.27 10.37
CA SER A 245 -6.59 -6.07 10.77
C SER A 245 -5.39 -6.37 11.70
N HIS A 246 -5.46 -7.44 12.48
CA HIS A 246 -4.44 -7.88 13.42
C HIS A 246 -3.39 -8.80 12.76
N THR A 247 -3.42 -8.97 11.44
CA THR A 247 -2.30 -9.55 10.65
C THR A 247 -0.97 -8.85 10.98
N CYS A 248 -1.02 -7.56 11.33
CA CYS A 248 0.13 -6.75 11.78
C CYS A 248 0.89 -7.33 12.99
N SER A 249 0.30 -8.24 13.77
CA SER A 249 0.98 -8.93 14.87
C SER A 249 2.25 -9.64 14.42
N SER A 250 2.32 -10.07 13.16
CA SER A 250 3.53 -10.73 12.62
C SER A 250 4.75 -9.80 12.55
N GLY A 251 4.54 -8.48 12.60
CA GLY A 251 5.62 -7.48 12.66
C GLY A 251 6.55 -7.62 13.88
N ALA A 252 6.13 -8.36 14.91
CA ALA A 252 7.00 -8.74 16.03
C ALA A 252 8.18 -9.65 15.60
N LEU A 253 8.03 -10.39 14.49
CA LEU A 253 9.09 -11.14 13.82
C LEU A 253 9.72 -10.38 12.65
N LYS A 254 9.60 -9.05 12.66
CA LYS A 254 10.36 -8.16 11.77
C LYS A 254 10.00 -8.35 10.29
N CYS A 255 8.76 -8.75 10.04
CA CYS A 255 8.15 -8.79 8.72
C CYS A 255 7.19 -7.61 8.56
N LEU A 256 6.94 -7.21 7.32
CA LEU A 256 5.93 -6.22 7.03
C LEU A 256 4.61 -6.95 6.83
N ALA A 257 3.72 -6.89 7.82
CA ALA A 257 2.46 -7.62 7.80
C ALA A 257 1.27 -6.67 7.91
N THR A 258 0.32 -6.70 6.98
CA THR A 258 -0.81 -5.76 6.98
C THR A 258 -2.14 -6.45 6.76
N GLY A 259 -3.18 -5.94 7.43
CA GLY A 259 -4.56 -6.28 7.11
C GLY A 259 -5.03 -5.51 5.89
N LEU A 260 -5.79 -6.16 5.00
CA LEU A 260 -6.44 -5.56 3.83
C LEU A 260 -7.87 -6.11 3.70
N GLY A 261 -8.69 -5.52 2.83
CA GLY A 261 -10.04 -6.01 2.54
C GLY A 261 -10.03 -7.32 1.73
N ALA A 262 -11.11 -8.10 1.80
CA ALA A 262 -11.18 -9.43 1.21
C ALA A 262 -10.90 -9.42 -0.31
N ALA A 263 -11.48 -8.48 -1.06
CA ALA A 263 -11.22 -8.37 -2.49
C ALA A 263 -9.73 -8.14 -2.82
N ASP A 264 -9.05 -7.34 -2.00
CA ASP A 264 -7.64 -6.99 -2.20
C ASP A 264 -6.71 -8.16 -1.84
N VAL A 265 -7.05 -8.92 -0.79
CA VAL A 265 -6.30 -10.11 -0.34
C VAL A 265 -6.49 -11.29 -1.30
N THR A 266 -7.64 -11.37 -1.99
CA THR A 266 -7.86 -12.38 -3.05
C THR A 266 -6.94 -12.16 -4.26
N MET A 267 -6.50 -10.93 -4.53
CA MET A 267 -5.62 -10.65 -5.67
C MET A 267 -4.25 -11.32 -5.58
N PRO A 268 -3.45 -11.18 -4.51
CA PRO A 268 -2.19 -11.90 -4.37
C PRO A 268 -2.40 -13.42 -4.23
N LEU A 269 -3.56 -13.88 -3.73
CA LEU A 269 -3.87 -15.31 -3.74
C LEU A 269 -3.97 -15.87 -5.17
N VAL A 270 -4.56 -15.11 -6.10
CA VAL A 270 -4.76 -15.52 -7.50
C VAL A 270 -3.55 -15.21 -8.39
N THR A 271 -2.93 -14.04 -8.19
CA THR A 271 -1.92 -13.49 -9.11
C THR A 271 -0.49 -13.51 -8.55
N GLY A 272 -0.34 -13.72 -7.24
CA GLY A 272 0.93 -13.58 -6.50
C GLY A 272 1.27 -12.14 -6.10
N GLN A 273 0.56 -11.15 -6.65
CA GLN A 273 0.97 -9.76 -6.58
C GLN A 273 -0.15 -8.87 -6.04
N THR A 274 0.24 -7.72 -5.49
CA THR A 274 -0.69 -6.61 -5.18
C THR A 274 0.04 -5.28 -5.41
N TRP A 275 -0.63 -4.16 -5.16
CA TRP A 275 -0.06 -2.83 -5.28
C TRP A 275 -0.04 -2.13 -3.93
N PHE A 276 0.90 -1.21 -3.75
CA PHE A 276 0.95 -0.30 -2.61
C PHE A 276 1.33 1.09 -3.08
N LYS A 277 0.65 2.10 -2.52
CA LYS A 277 1.24 3.42 -2.38
C LYS A 277 2.07 3.38 -1.09
N VAL A 278 3.39 3.49 -1.20
CA VAL A 278 4.31 3.34 -0.05
C VAL A 278 3.91 4.33 1.05
N PRO A 279 3.51 3.87 2.25
CA PRO A 279 3.08 4.76 3.32
C PRO A 279 4.26 5.46 3.99
N GLU A 280 3.96 6.58 4.64
CA GLU A 280 4.91 7.22 5.56
C GLU A 280 5.15 6.35 6.80
N SER A 281 6.32 6.53 7.44
CA SER A 281 6.68 5.81 8.66
C SER A 281 6.94 6.77 9.83
N ILE A 282 6.56 6.35 11.04
CA ILE A 282 6.96 6.96 12.31
C ILE A 282 7.87 6.02 13.08
N GLN A 283 8.72 6.57 13.94
CA GLN A 283 9.59 5.79 14.81
C GLN A 283 9.13 5.90 16.26
N ILE A 284 8.89 4.76 16.91
CA ILE A 284 8.70 4.70 18.36
C ILE A 284 9.95 4.07 18.99
N ARG A 285 10.72 4.88 19.71
CA ARG A 285 11.94 4.47 20.40
C ARG A 285 11.60 4.02 21.82
N LEU A 286 11.65 2.72 22.07
CA LEU A 286 11.50 2.13 23.40
C LEU A 286 12.84 2.19 24.12
N VAL A 287 12.87 2.84 25.29
CA VAL A 287 14.08 3.03 26.11
C VAL A 287 13.83 2.58 27.55
N GLY A 288 14.90 2.32 28.29
CA GLY A 288 14.79 1.84 29.67
C GLY A 288 14.38 0.38 29.77
N LYS A 289 14.20 -0.10 31.00
CA LYS A 289 13.87 -1.48 31.33
C LYS A 289 12.50 -1.55 32.02
N PRO A 290 11.58 -2.42 31.58
CA PRO A 290 10.28 -2.59 32.23
C PRO A 290 10.44 -3.22 33.62
N LYS A 291 9.50 -2.90 34.52
CA LYS A 291 9.39 -3.57 35.82
C LYS A 291 8.99 -5.04 35.65
N LEU A 292 9.22 -5.86 36.67
CA LEU A 292 8.79 -7.26 36.66
C LEU A 292 7.26 -7.33 36.49
N GLY A 293 6.79 -8.27 35.66
CA GLY A 293 5.35 -8.45 35.41
C GLY A 293 4.73 -7.47 34.42
N ILE A 294 5.47 -6.47 33.95
CA ILE A 294 5.00 -5.54 32.91
C ILE A 294 5.24 -6.17 31.53
N GLY A 295 4.15 -6.43 30.81
CA GLY A 295 4.16 -7.13 29.53
C GLY A 295 3.99 -6.22 28.31
N GLY A 296 3.78 -6.87 27.15
CA GLY A 296 3.49 -6.18 25.90
C GLY A 296 2.17 -5.38 25.96
N LYS A 297 1.16 -5.94 26.65
CA LYS A 297 -0.15 -5.31 26.82
C LYS A 297 -0.09 -3.99 27.59
N ASP A 298 0.59 -3.96 28.73
CA ASP A 298 0.76 -2.73 29.50
C ASP A 298 1.58 -1.68 28.72
N THR A 299 2.61 -2.14 27.99
CA THR A 299 3.44 -1.27 27.15
C THR A 299 2.63 -0.60 26.04
N ILE A 300 1.81 -1.34 25.29
CA ILE A 300 1.00 -0.75 24.21
C ILE A 300 -0.15 0.10 24.74
N LEU A 301 -0.74 -0.23 25.90
CA LEU A 301 -1.70 0.64 26.58
C LEU A 301 -1.04 1.97 27.00
N TYR A 302 0.19 1.95 27.49
CA TYR A 302 0.93 3.18 27.80
C TYR A 302 1.21 4.01 26.54
N ILE A 303 1.57 3.37 25.42
CA ILE A 303 1.75 4.06 24.14
C ILE A 303 0.42 4.67 23.66
N LEU A 304 -0.69 3.93 23.75
CA LEU A 304 -2.04 4.43 23.46
C LEU A 304 -2.43 5.61 24.36
N GLN A 305 -2.07 5.57 25.64
CA GLN A 305 -2.29 6.69 26.56
C GLN A 305 -1.59 7.96 26.08
N LYS A 306 -0.34 7.84 25.62
CA LYS A 306 0.51 8.98 25.24
C LYS A 306 0.21 9.51 23.85
N LEU A 307 0.05 8.62 22.88
CA LEU A 307 -0.08 8.99 21.47
C LEU A 307 -1.55 9.14 21.07
N LYS A 308 -2.48 8.45 21.72
CA LYS A 308 -3.91 8.38 21.38
C LYS A 308 -4.19 7.70 20.05
N ARG A 309 -5.45 7.29 19.84
CA ARG A 309 -5.89 6.59 18.63
C ARG A 309 -6.03 7.55 17.45
N ASN A 310 -5.63 7.10 16.25
CA ASN A 310 -5.81 7.81 14.98
C ASN A 310 -5.23 9.24 14.96
N THR A 311 -4.13 9.47 15.67
CA THR A 311 -3.45 10.77 15.75
C THR A 311 -2.14 10.74 14.96
N ILE A 312 -1.09 10.16 15.54
CA ILE A 312 0.28 10.17 15.04
C ILE A 312 0.50 8.99 14.10
N ALA A 313 0.01 7.81 14.47
CA ALA A 313 0.17 6.58 13.69
C ALA A 313 -0.86 6.43 12.56
N SER A 314 -1.91 7.26 12.51
CA SER A 314 -2.95 7.17 11.48
C SER A 314 -2.34 7.16 10.09
N ASP A 315 -2.64 6.12 9.31
CA ASP A 315 -2.21 5.94 7.91
C ASP A 315 -0.69 5.86 7.72
N ARG A 316 0.03 5.51 8.79
CA ARG A 316 1.48 5.36 8.82
C ARG A 316 1.89 3.99 9.31
N ILE A 317 3.10 3.58 8.93
CA ILE A 317 3.76 2.41 9.48
C ILE A 317 4.49 2.82 10.77
N VAL A 318 4.38 2.00 11.82
CA VAL A 318 5.05 2.24 13.09
C VAL A 318 6.27 1.36 13.19
N GLU A 319 7.46 1.95 13.25
CA GLU A 319 8.72 1.24 13.45
C GLU A 319 9.18 1.34 14.90
N TYR A 320 9.20 0.19 15.58
CA TYR A 320 9.67 0.06 16.95
C TYR A 320 11.18 -0.20 16.98
N SER A 321 11.91 0.68 17.66
CA SER A 321 13.37 0.65 17.79
C SER A 321 13.80 1.09 19.19
N GLY A 322 15.11 1.17 19.47
CA GLY A 322 15.65 1.62 20.76
C GLY A 322 16.21 0.50 21.62
N SER A 323 16.92 0.88 22.69
CA SER A 323 17.61 -0.07 23.57
C SER A 323 16.65 -0.94 24.38
N GLY A 324 15.44 -0.46 24.67
CA GLY A 324 14.44 -1.19 25.45
C GLY A 324 13.96 -2.48 24.79
N LEU A 325 14.19 -2.66 23.48
CA LEU A 325 13.83 -3.88 22.75
C LEU A 325 14.47 -5.12 23.35
N GLU A 326 15.69 -5.02 23.90
CA GLU A 326 16.42 -6.17 24.47
C GLU A 326 15.68 -6.82 25.65
N TYR A 327 14.82 -6.07 26.35
CA TYR A 327 14.03 -6.56 27.48
C TYR A 327 12.66 -7.11 27.09
N LEU A 328 12.23 -6.90 25.85
CA LEU A 328 10.93 -7.35 25.36
C LEU A 328 11.07 -8.68 24.62
N SER A 329 10.36 -9.69 25.10
CA SER A 329 10.27 -10.99 24.43
C SER A 329 9.53 -10.90 23.10
N SER A 330 9.61 -11.97 22.32
CA SER A 330 8.82 -12.11 21.09
C SER A 330 7.32 -11.97 21.33
N ASP A 331 6.82 -12.54 22.43
CA ASP A 331 5.41 -12.48 22.82
C ASP A 331 5.01 -11.06 23.24
N ALA A 332 5.83 -10.35 24.03
CA ALA A 332 5.55 -8.95 24.36
C ALA A 332 5.52 -8.05 23.10
N ARG A 333 6.46 -8.27 22.16
CA ARG A 333 6.47 -7.57 20.87
C ARG A 333 5.24 -7.90 20.04
N PHE A 334 4.75 -9.14 20.09
CA PHE A 334 3.53 -9.56 19.41
C PHE A 334 2.33 -8.75 19.88
N SER A 335 2.11 -8.61 21.19
CA SER A 335 1.00 -7.81 21.72
C SER A 335 1.10 -6.33 21.31
N ILE A 336 2.31 -5.77 21.26
CA ILE A 336 2.56 -4.39 20.81
C ILE A 336 2.27 -4.22 19.31
N SER A 337 2.79 -5.11 18.47
CA SER A 337 2.53 -5.12 17.03
C SER A 337 1.04 -5.32 16.71
N ASN A 338 0.37 -6.24 17.43
CA ASN A 338 -1.07 -6.50 17.30
C ASN A 338 -1.88 -5.23 17.54
N MET A 339 -1.67 -4.57 18.68
CA MET A 339 -2.43 -3.38 19.06
C MET A 339 -1.94 -2.08 18.40
N THR A 340 -0.99 -2.16 17.47
CA THR A 340 -0.66 -1.01 16.60
C THR A 340 -1.84 -0.63 15.71
N ALA A 341 -2.71 -1.59 15.38
CA ALA A 341 -3.98 -1.31 14.69
C ALA A 341 -4.86 -0.33 15.48
N GLU A 342 -4.90 -0.44 16.81
CA GLU A 342 -5.67 0.48 17.66
C GLU A 342 -5.07 1.89 17.78
N LEU A 343 -3.79 2.08 17.45
CA LEU A 343 -3.19 3.41 17.25
C LEU A 343 -3.62 4.07 15.93
N GLY A 344 -4.26 3.31 15.03
CA GLY A 344 -4.53 3.72 13.64
C GLY A 344 -3.36 3.44 12.69
N GLY A 345 -2.32 2.75 13.16
CA GLY A 345 -1.19 2.35 12.33
C GLY A 345 -1.56 1.28 11.32
N ILE A 346 -1.00 1.37 10.12
CA ILE A 346 -1.15 0.33 9.08
C ILE A 346 -0.58 -0.99 9.59
N THR A 347 0.60 -0.92 10.22
CA THR A 347 1.28 -2.05 10.84
C THR A 347 2.37 -1.58 11.79
N GLY A 348 2.74 -2.46 12.72
CA GLY A 348 3.82 -2.24 13.68
C GLY A 348 4.96 -3.23 13.47
N VAL A 349 6.10 -2.75 12.97
CA VAL A 349 7.28 -3.59 12.71
C VAL A 349 8.40 -3.25 13.68
N PHE A 350 9.05 -4.26 14.23
CA PHE A 350 10.25 -4.05 15.05
C PHE A 350 11.52 -4.16 14.20
N VAL A 351 12.58 -3.47 14.61
CA VAL A 351 13.92 -3.65 14.02
C VAL A 351 14.52 -5.01 14.42
N PRO A 352 15.06 -5.83 13.48
CA PRO A 352 15.59 -7.15 13.80
C PRO A 352 16.79 -7.14 14.74
N ASP A 353 16.82 -8.15 15.61
CA ASP A 353 17.83 -8.34 16.64
C ASP A 353 18.16 -9.83 16.84
N ILE A 354 19.15 -10.09 17.70
CA ILE A 354 19.64 -11.44 17.99
C ILE A 354 18.54 -12.35 18.58
N LEU A 355 17.61 -11.79 19.36
CA LEU A 355 16.52 -12.55 19.97
C LEU A 355 15.61 -13.16 18.90
N THR A 356 15.29 -12.39 17.86
CA THR A 356 14.54 -12.91 16.71
C THR A 356 15.34 -13.99 15.97
N GLN A 357 16.63 -13.79 15.73
CA GLN A 357 17.46 -14.79 15.03
C GLN A 357 17.49 -16.14 15.77
N ARG A 358 17.70 -16.12 17.09
CA ARG A 358 17.68 -17.33 17.94
C ARG A 358 16.33 -18.04 17.90
N LEU A 359 15.23 -17.29 17.93
CA LEU A 359 13.88 -17.86 17.87
C LEU A 359 13.63 -18.58 16.53
N ILE A 360 14.03 -17.96 15.42
CA ILE A 360 13.88 -18.56 14.08
C ILE A 360 14.73 -19.83 13.96
N GLN A 361 15.99 -19.82 14.41
CA GLN A 361 16.90 -20.96 14.32
C GLN A 361 16.41 -22.19 15.13
N LYS A 362 15.66 -21.98 16.22
CA LYS A 362 15.06 -23.03 17.07
C LYS A 362 13.84 -23.73 16.46
N ARG A 363 13.28 -23.25 15.33
CA ARG A 363 12.12 -23.89 14.68
C ARG A 363 12.46 -25.30 14.21
N LYS A 364 11.47 -26.20 14.12
CA LYS A 364 11.71 -27.61 13.72
C LYS A 364 11.87 -27.81 12.22
N ALA A 365 11.06 -27.16 11.39
CA ALA A 365 11.11 -27.32 9.94
C ALA A 365 12.22 -26.45 9.32
N PRO A 366 13.14 -26.99 8.49
CA PRO A 366 14.18 -26.20 7.83
C PRO A 366 13.65 -25.08 6.93
N ARG A 367 12.56 -25.33 6.19
CA ARG A 367 11.89 -24.35 5.30
C ARG A 367 11.44 -23.06 6.01
N HIS A 368 11.30 -23.10 7.32
CA HIS A 368 10.87 -21.96 8.14
C HIS A 368 12.02 -21.20 8.80
N ARG A 369 13.26 -21.52 8.42
CA ARG A 369 14.49 -20.91 8.93
C ARG A 369 15.36 -20.30 7.83
N THR A 370 15.29 -20.83 6.61
CA THR A 370 16.23 -20.53 5.53
C THR A 370 15.86 -19.30 4.68
N ALA A 371 14.62 -18.82 4.74
CA ALA A 371 14.14 -17.69 3.94
C ALA A 371 14.22 -16.33 4.68
N SER A 372 14.91 -16.28 5.83
CA SER A 372 14.96 -15.07 6.66
C SER A 372 15.98 -14.07 6.14
N ILE A 373 15.55 -12.83 5.88
CA ILE A 373 16.40 -11.71 5.46
C ILE A 373 16.34 -10.63 6.54
N TYR A 374 17.45 -10.42 7.23
CA TYR A 374 17.54 -9.43 8.30
C TYR A 374 17.95 -8.08 7.72
N MET A 375 17.09 -7.07 7.82
CA MET A 375 17.36 -5.70 7.37
C MET A 375 17.25 -4.76 8.56
N LYS A 376 18.03 -3.67 8.57
CA LYS A 376 17.90 -2.60 9.56
C LYS A 376 17.62 -1.28 8.86
N PRO A 377 16.92 -0.31 9.49
CA PRO A 377 16.79 1.02 8.91
C PRO A 377 18.18 1.65 8.69
N ASP A 378 18.30 2.48 7.67
CA ASP A 378 19.52 3.26 7.42
C ASP A 378 19.71 4.33 8.51
N ASP A 379 20.96 4.72 8.79
CA ASP A 379 21.26 5.73 9.81
C ASP A 379 20.73 7.13 9.44
N ASP A 380 20.56 7.41 8.14
CA ASP A 380 19.99 8.62 7.56
C ASP A 380 18.51 8.43 7.11
N ALA A 381 17.84 7.38 7.56
CA ALA A 381 16.42 7.14 7.24
C ALA A 381 15.52 8.27 7.78
N GLN A 382 14.57 8.72 6.94
CA GLN A 382 13.67 9.81 7.28
C GLN A 382 12.34 9.28 7.82
N TYR A 383 12.01 9.69 9.05
CA TYR A 383 10.72 9.43 9.69
C TYR A 383 9.92 10.71 9.76
N VAL A 384 8.60 10.62 9.63
CA VAL A 384 7.70 11.78 9.78
C VAL A 384 7.69 12.31 11.21
N GLY A 385 7.87 11.41 12.18
CA GLY A 385 7.99 11.75 13.59
C GLY A 385 8.67 10.63 14.38
N THR A 386 9.40 11.02 15.41
CA THR A 386 10.05 10.11 16.35
C THR A 386 9.54 10.38 17.76
N HIS A 387 9.09 9.32 18.44
CA HIS A 387 8.53 9.39 19.80
C HIS A 387 9.28 8.44 20.72
N GLU A 388 9.74 8.94 21.85
CA GLU A 388 10.44 8.13 22.85
C GLU A 388 9.48 7.66 23.96
N ILE A 389 9.53 6.37 24.28
CA ILE A 389 8.70 5.72 25.29
C ILE A 389 9.61 5.03 26.30
N ASP A 390 9.57 5.51 27.53
CA ASP A 390 10.35 4.97 28.64
C ASP A 390 9.62 3.80 29.32
N LEU A 391 10.15 2.60 29.12
CA LEU A 391 9.61 1.35 29.66
C LEU A 391 9.68 1.30 31.20
N SER A 392 10.57 2.06 31.84
CA SER A 392 10.67 2.08 33.31
C SER A 392 9.48 2.76 33.99
N LYS A 393 8.75 3.59 33.23
CA LYS A 393 7.54 4.30 33.68
C LYS A 393 6.25 3.53 33.41
N VAL A 394 6.33 2.41 32.70
CA VAL A 394 5.17 1.57 32.42
C VAL A 394 4.74 0.88 33.71
N GLN A 395 3.44 0.89 33.97
CA GLN A 395 2.77 0.24 35.08
C GLN A 395 1.51 -0.47 34.55
N SER A 396 0.74 -1.12 35.42
CA SER A 396 -0.52 -1.74 35.00
C SER A 396 -1.57 -0.68 34.67
N PHE A 397 -2.20 -0.84 33.50
CA PHE A 397 -3.19 0.10 32.97
C PHE A 397 -4.52 -0.59 32.64
N ILE A 398 -5.60 0.20 32.65
CA ILE A 398 -6.92 -0.19 32.15
C ILE A 398 -7.35 0.80 31.05
N ALA A 399 -7.82 0.27 29.92
CA ALA A 399 -8.55 1.07 28.93
C ALA A 399 -10.04 1.01 29.23
N LYS A 400 -10.66 2.17 29.46
CA LYS A 400 -12.08 2.24 29.82
C LYS A 400 -12.98 2.13 28.59
N TYR A 401 -14.09 1.41 28.74
CA TYR A 401 -15.15 1.37 27.73
C TYR A 401 -15.65 2.79 27.39
N PRO A 402 -15.99 3.09 26.12
CA PRO A 402 -15.90 2.24 24.92
C PRO A 402 -14.64 2.48 24.08
N ARG A 403 -13.59 3.07 24.66
CA ARG A 403 -12.44 3.60 23.90
C ARG A 403 -11.13 2.92 24.29
N PRO A 404 -10.40 2.30 23.36
CA PRO A 404 -9.16 1.60 23.68
C PRO A 404 -8.01 2.55 24.05
N ASP A 405 -8.14 3.85 23.76
CA ASP A 405 -7.17 4.91 24.08
C ASP A 405 -7.52 5.75 25.33
N ASP A 406 -8.66 5.47 25.98
CA ASP A 406 -9.00 6.00 27.31
C ASP A 406 -8.32 5.18 28.40
N VAL A 407 -6.99 5.24 28.39
CA VAL A 407 -6.11 4.45 29.25
C VAL A 407 -5.79 5.21 30.53
N VAL A 408 -6.10 4.58 31.66
CA VAL A 408 -5.82 5.08 33.01
C VAL A 408 -5.05 4.03 33.83
N PRO A 409 -4.20 4.45 34.78
CA PRO A 409 -3.60 3.55 35.77
C PRO A 409 -4.65 2.67 36.46
N VAL A 410 -4.31 1.42 36.80
CA VAL A 410 -5.23 0.52 37.52
C VAL A 410 -5.71 1.11 38.84
N VAL A 411 -4.82 1.81 39.56
CA VAL A 411 -5.10 2.47 40.85
C VAL A 411 -6.24 3.49 40.77
N ASP A 412 -6.48 4.11 39.62
CA ASP A 412 -7.55 5.11 39.46
C ASP A 412 -8.94 4.44 39.33
N CYS A 413 -8.97 3.14 39.07
CA CYS A 413 -10.18 2.34 38.92
C CYS A 413 -10.37 1.34 40.08
N GLU A 414 -9.56 1.43 41.13
CA GLU A 414 -9.56 0.46 42.23
C GLU A 414 -10.93 0.41 42.94
N GLY A 415 -11.39 -0.81 43.24
CA GLY A 415 -12.69 -1.05 43.89
C GLY A 415 -13.89 -1.09 42.94
N MET A 416 -13.73 -0.78 41.65
CA MET A 416 -14.79 -0.94 40.64
C MET A 416 -15.23 -2.41 40.54
N GLU A 417 -16.54 -2.67 40.71
CA GLU A 417 -17.15 -4.00 40.63
C GLU A 417 -17.60 -4.32 39.21
N LEU A 418 -17.31 -5.54 38.72
CA LEU A 418 -17.71 -6.01 37.39
C LEU A 418 -18.32 -7.42 37.47
N ASP A 419 -19.06 -7.81 36.43
CA ASP A 419 -19.80 -9.08 36.36
C ASP A 419 -18.97 -10.26 35.85
N GLY A 420 -17.87 -10.00 35.14
CA GLY A 420 -17.04 -11.07 34.60
C GLY A 420 -15.64 -10.66 34.19
N CYS A 421 -14.81 -11.68 33.96
CA CYS A 421 -13.47 -11.52 33.43
C CYS A 421 -13.13 -12.54 32.34
N PHE A 422 -12.39 -12.07 31.33
CA PHE A 422 -11.92 -12.87 30.22
C PHE A 422 -10.42 -12.72 30.00
N ILE A 423 -9.70 -13.84 30.00
CA ILE A 423 -8.28 -13.89 29.65
C ILE A 423 -8.13 -14.67 28.34
N GLY A 424 -7.80 -14.01 27.25
CA GLY A 424 -7.70 -14.68 25.95
C GLY A 424 -7.65 -13.72 24.76
N ALA A 425 -8.16 -14.17 23.61
CA ALA A 425 -8.02 -13.53 22.31
C ALA A 425 -6.60 -13.58 21.73
N CYS A 426 -6.45 -13.11 20.48
CA CYS A 426 -5.20 -13.15 19.75
C CYS A 426 -4.08 -12.35 20.43
N THR A 427 -4.41 -11.25 21.12
CA THR A 427 -3.43 -10.37 21.79
C THR A 427 -2.80 -10.98 23.04
N THR A 428 -3.49 -11.92 23.69
CA THR A 428 -3.00 -12.59 24.90
C THR A 428 -2.10 -13.74 24.52
N THR A 429 -0.81 -13.54 24.76
CA THR A 429 0.23 -14.47 24.32
C THR A 429 0.44 -15.61 25.31
N GLU A 430 1.32 -16.55 24.96
CA GLU A 430 1.66 -17.65 25.87
C GLU A 430 2.30 -17.11 27.14
N GLU A 431 3.18 -16.11 26.99
CA GLU A 431 3.80 -15.42 28.12
C GLU A 431 2.77 -14.79 29.06
N ASP A 432 1.74 -14.11 28.51
CA ASP A 432 0.69 -13.47 29.31
C ASP A 432 -0.13 -14.51 30.10
N LEU A 433 -0.44 -15.66 29.47
CA LEU A 433 -1.16 -16.76 30.12
C LEU A 433 -0.34 -17.42 31.23
N ILE A 434 0.98 -17.55 31.05
CA ILE A 434 1.87 -18.06 32.09
C ILE A 434 1.92 -17.07 33.25
N LEU A 435 2.08 -15.77 32.95
CA LEU A 435 2.17 -14.74 33.98
C LEU A 435 0.88 -14.68 34.82
N ALA A 436 -0.27 -14.66 34.17
CA ALA A 436 -1.56 -14.70 34.84
C ALA A 436 -1.74 -15.96 35.70
N ALA A 437 -1.31 -17.13 35.24
CA ALA A 437 -1.35 -18.34 36.06
C ALA A 437 -0.45 -18.23 37.30
N LEU A 438 0.75 -17.65 37.19
CA LEU A 438 1.63 -17.44 38.34
C LEU A 438 1.05 -16.43 39.34
N VAL A 439 0.39 -15.38 38.86
CA VAL A 439 -0.35 -14.43 39.70
C VAL A 439 -1.47 -15.15 40.47
N LEU A 440 -2.25 -15.98 39.80
CA LEU A 440 -3.31 -16.78 40.44
C LEU A 440 -2.73 -17.75 41.47
N GLU A 441 -1.61 -18.42 41.15
CA GLU A 441 -0.92 -19.33 42.07
C GLU A 441 -0.50 -18.61 43.36
N GLN A 442 0.06 -17.40 43.26
CA GLN A 442 0.44 -16.61 44.43
C GLN A 442 -0.78 -16.16 45.23
N GLY A 443 -1.86 -15.73 44.58
CA GLY A 443 -3.11 -15.39 45.24
C GLY A 443 -3.69 -16.58 46.03
N LEU A 444 -3.74 -17.76 45.42
CA LEU A 444 -4.24 -18.99 46.06
C LEU A 444 -3.38 -19.41 47.26
N LYS A 445 -2.05 -19.36 47.14
CA LYS A 445 -1.09 -19.60 48.23
C LYS A 445 -1.21 -18.59 49.35
N GLY A 446 -1.48 -17.33 49.01
CA GLY A 446 -1.76 -16.24 49.95
C GLY A 446 -3.14 -16.33 50.63
N GLY A 447 -3.93 -17.37 50.34
CA GLY A 447 -5.23 -17.61 50.96
C GLY A 447 -6.40 -16.93 50.25
N MET A 448 -6.18 -16.27 49.11
CA MET A 448 -7.28 -15.73 48.30
C MET A 448 -8.11 -16.88 47.70
N ARG A 449 -9.42 -16.66 47.57
CA ARG A 449 -10.35 -17.63 47.00
C ARG A 449 -11.26 -16.92 46.00
N PRO A 450 -11.64 -17.59 44.89
CA PRO A 450 -12.53 -16.97 43.92
C PRO A 450 -13.91 -16.71 44.53
N SER A 451 -14.44 -15.51 44.29
CA SER A 451 -15.80 -15.14 44.66
C SER A 451 -16.82 -16.06 43.99
N VAL A 452 -17.89 -16.40 44.71
CA VAL A 452 -19.02 -17.18 44.20
C VAL A 452 -19.72 -16.46 43.04
N LYS A 453 -19.63 -15.13 43.01
CA LYS A 453 -20.19 -14.30 41.95
C LYS A 453 -19.15 -14.06 40.83
N GLY A 454 -19.68 -13.79 39.65
CA GLY A 454 -18.94 -13.36 38.47
C GLY A 454 -18.46 -14.51 37.59
N LYS A 455 -18.48 -14.26 36.28
CA LYS A 455 -18.05 -15.23 35.25
C LYS A 455 -16.54 -15.14 35.03
N ARG A 456 -15.88 -16.28 34.89
CA ARG A 456 -14.41 -16.36 34.67
C ARG A 456 -14.13 -17.28 33.51
N LYS A 457 -13.48 -16.77 32.47
CA LYS A 457 -13.15 -17.57 31.28
C LYS A 457 -11.72 -17.31 30.85
N VAL A 458 -10.98 -18.37 30.56
CA VAL A 458 -9.66 -18.30 29.95
C VAL A 458 -9.64 -19.10 28.65
N VAL A 459 -9.17 -18.48 27.57
CA VAL A 459 -9.09 -19.09 26.23
C VAL A 459 -7.68 -18.93 25.70
N PRO A 460 -6.86 -20.00 25.68
CA PRO A 460 -5.55 -19.96 25.04
C PRO A 460 -5.66 -19.77 23.53
N GLY A 461 -4.76 -18.98 22.93
CA GLY A 461 -4.82 -18.66 21.49
C GLY A 461 -4.50 -19.81 20.53
N SER A 462 -4.00 -20.95 21.02
CA SER A 462 -3.77 -22.14 20.19
C SER A 462 -3.75 -23.42 21.02
N MET A 463 -3.95 -24.56 20.36
CA MET A 463 -3.87 -25.86 21.02
C MET A 463 -2.46 -26.18 21.53
N THR A 464 -1.40 -25.71 20.86
CA THR A 464 -0.02 -25.87 21.36
C THR A 464 0.19 -25.19 22.70
N ILE A 465 -0.34 -23.97 22.86
CA ILE A 465 -0.24 -23.23 24.11
C ILE A 465 -1.01 -23.97 25.20
N LEU A 466 -2.27 -24.36 24.92
CA LEU A 466 -3.08 -25.12 25.88
C LEU A 466 -2.38 -26.42 26.32
N PHE A 467 -1.81 -27.17 25.37
CA PHE A 467 -1.04 -28.38 25.67
C PHE A 467 0.17 -28.09 26.57
N ARG A 468 0.93 -27.03 26.28
CA ARG A 468 2.09 -26.63 27.10
C ARG A 468 1.66 -26.17 28.51
N LEU A 469 0.59 -25.39 28.64
CA LEU A 469 0.05 -24.99 29.93
C LEU A 469 -0.38 -26.19 30.78
N ARG A 470 -0.97 -27.23 30.16
CA ARG A 470 -1.30 -28.50 30.84
C ARG A 470 -0.04 -29.23 31.31
N GLN A 471 0.99 -29.35 30.46
CA GLN A 471 2.26 -29.98 30.84
C GLN A 471 2.95 -29.26 32.01
N LEU A 472 2.77 -27.96 32.12
CA LEU A 472 3.31 -27.14 33.21
C LEU A 472 2.44 -27.14 34.47
N GLY A 473 1.26 -27.78 34.46
CA GLY A 473 0.29 -27.76 35.56
C GLY A 473 -0.39 -26.40 35.78
N LEU A 474 -0.28 -25.47 34.83
CA LEU A 474 -0.83 -24.12 34.97
C LEU A 474 -2.33 -24.05 34.68
N ILE A 475 -2.87 -25.01 33.94
CA ILE A 475 -4.32 -25.11 33.72
C ILE A 475 -5.06 -25.43 35.01
N ASP A 476 -4.50 -26.29 35.86
CA ASP A 476 -5.10 -26.65 37.14
C ASP A 476 -5.22 -25.41 38.04
N VAL A 477 -4.22 -24.52 38.01
CA VAL A 477 -4.24 -23.24 38.74
C VAL A 477 -5.41 -22.34 38.27
N TYR A 478 -5.65 -22.26 36.96
CA TYR A 478 -6.81 -21.51 36.44
C TYR A 478 -8.13 -22.11 36.95
N GLN A 479 -8.25 -23.44 36.94
CA GLN A 479 -9.46 -24.14 37.41
C GLN A 479 -9.66 -23.94 38.92
N GLU A 480 -8.60 -24.02 39.73
CA GLU A 480 -8.65 -23.72 41.17
C GLU A 480 -9.04 -22.27 41.46
N ALA A 481 -8.65 -21.34 40.60
CA ALA A 481 -9.10 -19.94 40.63
C ALA A 481 -10.50 -19.73 40.04
N GLY A 482 -11.22 -20.81 39.68
CA GLY A 482 -12.61 -20.77 39.22
C GLY A 482 -12.80 -20.38 37.76
N PHE A 483 -11.74 -20.41 36.93
CA PHE A 483 -11.86 -20.17 35.49
C PHE A 483 -12.39 -21.39 34.76
N ASP A 484 -13.34 -21.15 33.86
CA ASP A 484 -13.67 -22.09 32.81
C ASP A 484 -12.62 -22.03 31.69
N ILE A 485 -12.11 -23.19 31.27
CA ILE A 485 -11.10 -23.29 30.22
C ILE A 485 -11.83 -23.42 28.89
N GLY A 486 -11.79 -22.37 28.07
CA GLY A 486 -12.39 -22.39 26.76
C GLY A 486 -11.53 -23.06 25.70
N ILE A 487 -12.17 -23.27 24.56
CA ILE A 487 -11.57 -23.90 23.39
C ILE A 487 -10.78 -22.83 22.63
N PRO A 488 -9.55 -23.12 22.15
CA PRO A 488 -8.77 -22.12 21.41
C PRO A 488 -9.52 -21.51 20.24
N GLY A 489 -9.57 -20.17 20.22
CA GLY A 489 -10.30 -19.37 19.23
C GLY A 489 -10.53 -17.94 19.73
N CYS A 490 -11.29 -17.15 18.96
CA CYS A 490 -11.57 -15.75 19.29
C CYS A 490 -12.49 -15.57 20.51
N SER A 491 -13.45 -16.47 20.75
CA SER A 491 -14.38 -16.43 21.89
C SER A 491 -15.01 -15.02 22.07
N TYR A 492 -15.01 -14.46 23.30
CA TYR A 492 -15.58 -13.15 23.63
C TYR A 492 -14.99 -11.97 22.84
N CYS A 493 -13.81 -12.10 22.22
CA CYS A 493 -13.12 -11.02 21.49
C CYS A 493 -13.94 -10.32 20.40
N VAL A 494 -14.75 -11.09 19.68
CA VAL A 494 -15.57 -10.59 18.57
C VAL A 494 -17.05 -10.82 18.84
N GLY A 495 -17.41 -11.53 19.92
CA GLY A 495 -18.79 -11.88 20.23
C GLY A 495 -19.49 -12.67 19.11
N MET A 496 -18.76 -13.38 18.25
CA MET A 496 -19.30 -14.15 17.11
C MET A 496 -19.28 -15.67 17.34
N SER A 497 -18.50 -16.13 18.31
CA SER A 497 -18.35 -17.56 18.63
C SER A 497 -19.47 -18.03 19.57
N ALA A 498 -19.30 -19.20 20.18
CA ALA A 498 -20.22 -19.76 21.17
C ALA A 498 -20.31 -18.92 22.47
N ASP A 499 -19.34 -18.01 22.69
CA ASP A 499 -19.27 -17.16 23.87
C ASP A 499 -19.65 -15.71 23.51
N GLN A 500 -20.64 -15.15 24.22
CA GLN A 500 -21.11 -13.77 24.08
C GLN A 500 -21.49 -13.20 25.45
N ALA A 501 -21.10 -11.95 25.72
CA ALA A 501 -21.52 -11.24 26.92
C ALA A 501 -22.99 -10.79 26.81
N ALA A 502 -23.74 -10.89 27.91
CA ALA A 502 -25.15 -10.53 27.92
C ALA A 502 -25.33 -9.00 28.03
N PRO A 503 -26.49 -8.45 27.59
CA PRO A 503 -26.78 -7.03 27.71
C PRO A 503 -26.69 -6.55 29.18
N GLY A 504 -25.95 -5.46 29.40
CA GLY A 504 -25.75 -4.86 30.72
C GLY A 504 -24.61 -5.49 31.54
N GLU A 505 -24.04 -6.61 31.12
CA GLU A 505 -22.88 -7.19 31.83
C GLU A 505 -21.63 -6.35 31.61
N VAL A 506 -20.90 -6.11 32.69
CA VAL A 506 -19.62 -5.39 32.68
C VAL A 506 -18.46 -6.37 32.85
N TRP A 507 -17.49 -6.30 31.95
CA TRP A 507 -16.38 -7.25 31.87
C TRP A 507 -15.03 -6.56 31.92
N LEU A 508 -14.03 -7.23 32.50
CA LEU A 508 -12.61 -6.89 32.32
C LEU A 508 -11.94 -7.97 31.47
N SER A 509 -11.31 -7.55 30.38
CA SER A 509 -10.77 -8.45 29.35
C SER A 509 -9.32 -8.15 28.98
N SER A 510 -8.55 -9.17 28.61
CA SER A 510 -7.20 -9.01 28.04
C SER A 510 -7.17 -8.87 26.51
N GLU A 511 -8.34 -8.66 25.88
CA GLU A 511 -8.53 -8.39 24.46
C GLU A 511 -7.91 -7.06 23.98
N ASN A 512 -8.00 -6.77 22.67
CA ASN A 512 -7.50 -5.53 22.05
C ASN A 512 -8.55 -4.42 21.87
N ARG A 513 -9.84 -4.73 21.78
CA ARG A 513 -10.89 -3.75 21.45
C ARG A 513 -12.04 -3.79 22.45
N ASN A 514 -12.52 -2.61 22.83
CA ASN A 514 -13.65 -2.42 23.74
C ASN A 514 -14.75 -1.50 23.18
N PHE A 515 -14.93 -1.50 21.86
CA PHE A 515 -16.01 -0.74 21.23
C PHE A 515 -17.39 -1.26 21.65
N GLU A 516 -18.40 -0.42 21.46
CA GLU A 516 -19.78 -0.78 21.80
C GLU A 516 -20.23 -2.05 21.07
N ASN A 517 -20.86 -2.96 21.80
CA ASN A 517 -21.36 -4.24 21.31
C ASN A 517 -20.27 -5.24 20.84
N ARG A 518 -18.98 -4.99 21.11
CA ARG A 518 -17.89 -5.83 20.61
C ARG A 518 -17.89 -7.24 21.21
N MET A 519 -18.10 -7.38 22.51
CA MET A 519 -18.15 -8.69 23.20
C MET A 519 -19.54 -9.35 23.17
N GLY A 520 -20.54 -8.62 22.66
CA GLY A 520 -21.95 -9.00 22.73
C GLY A 520 -22.83 -7.75 22.78
N LYS A 521 -24.05 -7.84 22.26
CA LYS A 521 -24.96 -6.70 22.15
C LYS A 521 -25.30 -6.13 23.54
N GLY A 522 -25.08 -4.83 23.73
CA GLY A 522 -25.33 -4.13 25.00
C GLY A 522 -24.35 -4.46 26.13
N SER A 523 -23.25 -5.17 25.86
CA SER A 523 -22.20 -5.46 26.85
C SER A 523 -21.21 -4.30 27.02
N ILE A 524 -20.59 -4.21 28.20
CA ILE A 524 -19.58 -3.22 28.53
C ILE A 524 -18.26 -3.95 28.79
N GLY A 525 -17.22 -3.65 28.01
CA GLY A 525 -15.90 -4.29 28.15
C GLY A 525 -14.80 -3.29 28.50
N HIS A 526 -14.08 -3.50 29.59
CA HIS A 526 -12.83 -2.80 29.89
C HIS A 526 -11.63 -3.66 29.47
N LEU A 527 -10.52 -3.04 29.10
CA LEU A 527 -9.30 -3.78 28.71
C LEU A 527 -8.21 -3.65 29.78
N GLY A 528 -7.49 -4.73 30.05
CA GLY A 528 -6.32 -4.75 30.94
C GLY A 528 -5.29 -5.80 30.51
N SER A 529 -4.19 -5.90 31.24
CA SER A 529 -3.25 -7.03 31.09
C SER A 529 -3.80 -8.30 31.73
N ALA A 530 -3.38 -9.47 31.23
CA ALA A 530 -3.82 -10.76 31.77
C ALA A 530 -3.52 -10.88 33.28
N ALA A 531 -2.40 -10.30 33.76
CA ALA A 531 -2.08 -10.21 35.18
C ALA A 531 -3.12 -9.39 35.97
N THR A 532 -3.52 -8.22 35.47
CA THR A 532 -4.56 -7.38 36.09
C THR A 532 -5.89 -8.13 36.15
N VAL A 533 -6.27 -8.81 35.05
CA VAL A 533 -7.51 -9.59 34.98
C VAL A 533 -7.47 -10.79 35.95
N ALA A 534 -6.32 -11.43 36.10
CA ALA A 534 -6.13 -12.52 37.04
C ALA A 534 -6.35 -12.09 38.50
N VAL A 535 -5.77 -10.97 38.94
CA VAL A 535 -6.00 -10.47 40.31
C VAL A 535 -7.45 -10.08 40.53
N PHE A 536 -8.04 -9.36 39.57
CA PHE A 536 -9.46 -9.00 39.57
C PHE A 536 -10.38 -10.21 39.77
N SER A 537 -10.07 -11.35 39.16
CA SER A 537 -10.93 -12.54 39.17
C SER A 537 -11.22 -13.10 40.57
N PHE A 538 -10.37 -12.86 41.56
CA PHE A 538 -10.61 -13.36 42.92
C PHE A 538 -11.81 -12.66 43.57
N THR A 539 -11.88 -11.34 43.44
CA THR A 539 -12.84 -10.50 44.17
C THR A 539 -13.96 -9.95 43.29
N MET A 540 -13.80 -9.99 41.96
CA MET A 540 -14.61 -9.24 41.00
C MET A 540 -14.59 -7.73 41.24
N ARG A 541 -13.51 -7.24 41.86
CA ARG A 541 -13.20 -5.84 42.09
C ARG A 541 -11.83 -5.50 41.54
N ILE A 542 -11.73 -4.41 40.79
CA ILE A 542 -10.45 -3.97 40.23
C ILE A 542 -9.46 -3.73 41.36
N THR A 543 -8.32 -4.38 41.27
CA THR A 543 -7.26 -4.41 42.28
C THR A 543 -5.92 -4.34 41.55
N ASP A 544 -4.99 -3.54 42.07
CA ASP A 544 -3.66 -3.43 41.49
C ASP A 544 -2.87 -4.76 41.62
N PRO A 545 -2.29 -5.30 40.53
CA PRO A 545 -1.64 -6.61 40.57
C PRO A 545 -0.22 -6.59 41.16
N THR A 546 0.36 -5.42 41.47
CA THR A 546 1.79 -5.27 41.80
C THR A 546 2.21 -6.15 42.97
N PHE A 547 1.40 -6.23 44.03
CA PHE A 547 1.75 -7.00 45.23
C PHE A 547 1.88 -8.52 44.96
N LEU A 548 1.10 -9.08 44.02
CA LEU A 548 1.23 -10.49 43.62
C LEU A 548 2.33 -10.68 42.60
N LEU A 549 2.55 -9.71 41.71
CA LEU A 549 3.65 -9.74 40.76
C LEU A 549 5.01 -9.73 41.46
N ASP A 550 5.18 -8.90 42.50
CA ASP A 550 6.39 -8.84 43.31
C ASP A 550 6.65 -10.13 44.11
N ALA A 551 5.61 -10.93 44.36
CA ALA A 551 5.71 -12.21 45.04
C ALA A 551 6.09 -13.38 44.10
N ILE A 552 6.14 -13.17 42.78
CA ILE A 552 6.48 -14.23 41.82
C ILE A 552 7.97 -14.60 41.93
N ASP A 553 8.26 -15.90 42.05
CA ASP A 553 9.63 -16.40 41.95
C ASP A 553 10.17 -16.19 40.53
N THR A 554 11.10 -15.25 40.39
CA THR A 554 11.74 -14.91 39.12
C THR A 554 12.46 -16.10 38.50
N LYS A 555 13.02 -17.02 39.30
CA LYS A 555 13.69 -18.23 38.76
C LYS A 555 12.68 -19.16 38.11
N LYS A 556 11.50 -19.34 38.74
CA LYS A 556 10.42 -20.15 38.17
C LYS A 556 9.91 -19.52 36.88
N TRP A 557 9.68 -18.21 36.87
CA TRP A 557 9.29 -17.45 35.68
C TRP A 557 10.27 -17.63 34.50
N ASP A 558 11.56 -17.41 34.75
CA ASP A 558 12.60 -17.52 33.74
C ASP A 558 12.76 -18.97 33.22
N ASN A 559 12.66 -19.95 34.11
CA ASN A 559 12.71 -21.37 33.73
C ASN A 559 11.53 -21.76 32.83
N ILE A 560 10.30 -21.33 33.16
CA ILE A 560 9.09 -21.66 32.38
C ILE A 560 9.14 -21.00 31.00
N ARG A 561 9.62 -19.76 30.91
CA ARG A 561 9.87 -19.06 29.65
C ARG A 561 11.04 -19.63 28.86
N ARG A 562 11.79 -20.58 29.45
CA ARG A 562 13.00 -21.20 28.87
C ARG A 562 14.05 -20.15 28.50
N ILE A 563 14.17 -19.11 29.34
CA ILE A 563 15.05 -17.95 29.13
C ILE A 563 16.54 -18.27 29.26
N ARG A 564 16.89 -19.42 29.85
CA ARG A 564 18.29 -19.82 30.08
C ARG A 564 19.12 -19.95 28.79
N ASP A 565 18.48 -20.13 27.63
CA ASP A 565 19.17 -20.24 26.33
C ASP A 565 19.08 -18.96 25.47
N SER A 566 18.72 -17.79 26.03
CA SER A 566 18.45 -16.61 25.19
C SER A 566 18.75 -15.22 25.73
N ILE A 567 19.09 -15.03 27.02
CA ILE A 567 19.45 -13.68 27.53
C ILE A 567 20.96 -13.45 27.65
N ILE A 568 21.77 -14.51 27.76
CA ILE A 568 23.24 -14.39 27.77
C ILE A 568 23.75 -14.96 26.44
N PRO A 569 24.56 -14.22 25.66
CA PRO A 569 25.26 -14.82 24.53
C PRO A 569 26.11 -15.99 25.04
N GLU A 570 25.80 -17.21 24.61
CA GLU A 570 26.68 -18.37 24.86
C GLU A 570 28.07 -18.17 24.20
N SER A 571 28.16 -17.24 23.24
CA SER A 571 29.42 -16.68 22.76
C SER A 571 29.35 -15.16 22.50
N PRO A 572 30.41 -14.37 22.72
CA PRO A 572 30.49 -12.94 22.38
C PRO A 572 30.48 -12.63 20.87
N THR A 573 30.22 -13.61 19.99
CA THR A 573 30.49 -13.56 18.54
C THR A 573 29.27 -13.76 17.64
N GLU A 574 28.06 -13.90 18.19
CA GLU A 574 26.84 -13.98 17.36
C GLU A 574 26.43 -12.59 16.88
N ILE A 575 26.89 -12.20 15.69
CA ILE A 575 26.50 -10.95 15.02
C ILE A 575 25.38 -11.26 14.01
N VAL A 576 24.29 -10.50 14.05
CA VAL A 576 23.25 -10.56 13.02
C VAL A 576 23.82 -9.99 11.71
N GLU A 577 23.90 -10.81 10.66
CA GLU A 577 24.27 -10.35 9.31
C GLU A 577 23.09 -9.58 8.72
N TYR A 578 23.22 -8.26 8.64
CA TYR A 578 22.23 -7.40 8.01
C TYR A 578 22.47 -7.30 6.50
N MET A 579 21.38 -7.36 5.75
CA MET A 579 21.35 -7.32 4.29
C MET A 579 20.61 -6.07 3.79
N GLU A 580 20.79 -5.76 2.52
CA GLU A 580 20.21 -4.62 1.80
C GLU A 580 19.46 -5.11 0.56
N PRO A 581 18.39 -4.42 0.12
CA PRO A 581 17.70 -4.76 -1.12
C PRO A 581 18.64 -4.55 -2.33
N SER A 582 18.55 -5.43 -3.32
CA SER A 582 19.31 -5.31 -4.57
C SER A 582 18.57 -4.47 -5.61
N GLU A 583 19.37 -3.81 -6.45
CA GLU A 583 18.93 -3.16 -7.68
C GLU A 583 19.13 -4.12 -8.86
N SER A 584 18.20 -4.15 -9.82
CA SER A 584 18.44 -4.92 -11.05
C SER A 584 19.54 -4.25 -11.89
N SER A 585 20.55 -5.02 -12.31
CA SER A 585 21.62 -4.56 -13.21
C SER A 585 21.21 -4.58 -14.69
N ARG A 586 19.92 -4.79 -14.99
CA ARG A 586 19.41 -4.79 -16.36
C ARG A 586 18.94 -3.38 -16.72
N PRO A 587 19.50 -2.71 -17.75
CA PRO A 587 18.75 -1.66 -18.38
C PRO A 587 17.42 -2.27 -18.86
N CYS A 588 16.33 -1.60 -18.57
CA CYS A 588 14.98 -1.97 -19.02
C CYS A 588 15.06 -2.41 -20.50
N CYS A 589 14.86 -3.71 -20.73
CA CYS A 589 14.98 -4.49 -21.96
C CYS A 589 15.52 -3.78 -23.23
N GLU A 590 16.62 -4.30 -23.77
CA GLU A 590 16.93 -4.18 -25.19
C GLU A 590 15.73 -4.64 -26.03
N ILE A 591 15.24 -3.72 -26.85
CA ILE A 591 14.13 -3.92 -27.77
C ILE A 591 14.58 -4.94 -28.81
N GLN A 592 14.18 -6.21 -28.64
CA GLN A 592 14.16 -7.14 -29.75
C GLN A 592 13.01 -6.72 -30.69
N SER A 593 13.43 -6.05 -31.75
CA SER A 593 12.71 -5.83 -33.00
C SER A 593 11.75 -6.96 -33.36
N LYS A 594 10.47 -6.63 -33.57
CA LYS A 594 9.61 -7.21 -34.63
C LYS A 594 8.27 -6.49 -34.74
N GLU A 595 8.21 -5.59 -35.71
CA GLU A 595 7.15 -5.24 -36.69
C GLU A 595 5.80 -6.01 -36.72
N ARG A 596 5.17 -6.37 -35.60
CA ARG A 596 3.88 -7.10 -35.61
C ARG A 596 2.76 -6.53 -34.75
N ILE A 597 2.83 -5.25 -34.38
CA ILE A 597 1.75 -4.55 -33.63
C ILE A 597 1.44 -3.18 -34.27
N ILE A 598 1.36 -3.13 -35.60
CA ILE A 598 0.77 -1.98 -36.32
C ILE A 598 -0.34 -2.54 -37.20
N ARG A 599 -1.41 -3.03 -36.58
CA ARG A 599 -2.70 -3.34 -37.25
C ARG A 599 -3.88 -3.48 -36.28
N SER A 600 -3.66 -3.53 -34.96
CA SER A 600 -4.75 -3.51 -33.96
C SER A 600 -4.94 -2.18 -33.23
N MET A 601 -4.14 -1.14 -33.53
CA MET A 601 -4.25 0.20 -32.91
C MET A 601 -5.07 1.22 -33.71
N LEU A 602 -5.80 0.79 -34.74
CA LEU A 602 -6.68 1.64 -35.55
C LEU A 602 -8.16 1.33 -35.30
N VAL A 603 -8.54 1.20 -34.03
CA VAL A 603 -9.95 1.22 -33.63
C VAL A 603 -10.14 2.32 -32.58
N ASP A 604 -10.86 3.36 -33.02
CA ASP A 604 -11.51 4.44 -32.27
C ASP A 604 -10.67 5.32 -31.33
N ALA A 605 -9.96 6.28 -31.93
CA ALA A 605 -9.58 7.54 -31.29
C ALA A 605 -10.69 8.61 -31.40
N SER A 606 -11.96 8.19 -31.42
CA SER A 606 -13.13 9.07 -31.52
C SER A 606 -14.14 8.73 -30.43
N THR A 607 -13.87 9.22 -29.20
CA THR A 607 -14.78 9.69 -28.13
C THR A 607 -14.11 9.52 -26.77
N VAL A 608 -13.28 10.48 -26.35
CA VAL A 608 -13.03 10.65 -24.91
C VAL A 608 -14.27 11.36 -24.36
N LYS A 609 -15.18 10.62 -23.72
CA LYS A 609 -16.29 11.25 -22.99
C LYS A 609 -15.69 12.09 -21.86
N HIS A 610 -15.99 13.39 -21.81
CA HIS A 610 -15.76 14.19 -20.61
C HIS A 610 -16.54 13.53 -19.46
N GLN A 611 -15.84 13.01 -18.45
CA GLN A 611 -16.48 12.44 -17.26
C GLN A 611 -16.56 13.53 -16.20
N VAL A 612 -17.59 14.34 -16.33
CA VAL A 612 -17.99 15.32 -15.33
C VAL A 612 -19.08 14.68 -14.46
N LEU A 613 -18.87 14.63 -13.15
CA LEU A 613 -19.84 14.11 -12.19
C LEU A 613 -20.44 15.28 -11.40
N THR A 614 -21.76 15.42 -11.41
CA THR A 614 -22.49 16.43 -10.64
C THR A 614 -23.42 15.78 -9.63
N ALA A 615 -23.36 16.23 -8.37
CA ALA A 615 -24.31 15.82 -7.34
C ALA A 615 -24.36 16.84 -6.20
N ARG A 616 -25.37 16.69 -5.34
CA ARG A 616 -25.48 17.45 -4.09
C ARG A 616 -24.67 16.80 -2.99
N VAL A 617 -24.06 17.65 -2.17
CA VAL A 617 -23.22 17.26 -1.03
C VAL A 617 -24.07 16.85 0.15
N GLN A 618 -23.62 15.81 0.85
CA GLN A 618 -24.04 15.48 2.20
C GLN A 618 -22.82 15.54 3.13
N LEU A 619 -22.87 16.42 4.13
CA LEU A 619 -21.77 16.59 5.07
C LEU A 619 -21.80 15.50 6.15
N LEU A 620 -20.62 14.95 6.45
CA LEU A 620 -20.35 14.08 7.58
C LEU A 620 -19.18 14.65 8.41
N GLY A 621 -19.15 14.36 9.70
CA GLY A 621 -18.11 14.85 10.60
C GLY A 621 -16.75 14.16 10.47
N ASP A 622 -15.89 14.38 11.47
CA ASP A 622 -14.63 13.67 11.64
C ASP A 622 -14.85 12.24 12.18
N PHE A 623 -13.87 11.35 11.96
CA PHE A 623 -13.76 10.03 12.58
C PHE A 623 -14.96 9.10 12.34
N ILE A 624 -15.48 9.11 11.10
CA ILE A 624 -16.50 8.17 10.65
C ILE A 624 -15.91 6.75 10.62
N ASP A 625 -16.27 5.91 11.57
CA ASP A 625 -15.68 4.58 11.79
C ASP A 625 -16.53 3.46 11.17
N THR A 626 -15.91 2.38 10.68
CA THR A 626 -16.62 1.20 10.15
C THR A 626 -17.33 0.38 11.24
N ASP A 627 -16.89 0.48 12.51
CA ASP A 627 -17.32 -0.34 13.64
C ASP A 627 -17.91 0.48 14.81
N ALA A 628 -17.26 1.57 15.24
CA ALA A 628 -17.38 2.03 16.63
C ALA A 628 -18.37 3.17 16.93
N VAL A 629 -18.52 4.19 16.07
CA VAL A 629 -19.31 5.39 16.42
C VAL A 629 -20.30 5.78 15.34
N ILE A 630 -19.96 5.65 14.04
CA ILE A 630 -20.82 6.01 12.90
C ILE A 630 -20.88 4.83 11.94
N LYS A 631 -21.70 3.82 12.30
CA LYS A 631 -21.74 2.50 11.65
C LYS A 631 -22.10 2.58 10.16
N LEU A 632 -21.08 2.59 9.29
CA LEU A 632 -21.26 2.45 7.84
C LEU A 632 -21.92 1.11 7.47
N ALA A 633 -21.61 0.03 8.18
CA ALA A 633 -22.29 -1.26 8.10
C ALA A 633 -22.27 -1.96 9.48
N PRO A 634 -23.41 -2.13 10.17
CA PRO A 634 -23.42 -2.74 11.51
C PRO A 634 -23.00 -4.22 11.50
N ALA A 635 -22.13 -4.61 12.45
CA ALA A 635 -21.61 -5.98 12.58
C ALA A 635 -22.71 -7.06 12.66
N GLU A 636 -23.86 -6.71 13.26
CA GLU A 636 -25.02 -7.58 13.48
C GLU A 636 -25.65 -8.10 12.17
N PHE A 637 -25.47 -7.39 11.05
CA PHE A 637 -26.09 -7.73 9.77
C PHE A 637 -25.11 -8.35 8.77
N LEU A 638 -23.83 -8.50 9.12
CA LEU A 638 -22.76 -8.91 8.19
C LEU A 638 -23.02 -10.26 7.51
N ILE A 639 -23.65 -11.19 8.21
CA ILE A 639 -23.91 -12.54 7.68
C ILE A 639 -24.99 -12.52 6.58
N GLY A 640 -25.78 -11.44 6.45
CA GLY A 640 -26.79 -11.29 5.41
C GLY A 640 -26.44 -10.31 4.28
N MET A 641 -25.32 -9.58 4.39
CA MET A 641 -24.92 -8.50 3.47
C MET A 641 -24.07 -9.02 2.31
N GLU A 642 -24.64 -9.90 1.49
CA GLU A 642 -23.93 -10.48 0.35
C GLU A 642 -23.88 -9.56 -0.88
N THR A 643 -24.82 -8.60 -0.96
CA THR A 643 -24.92 -7.65 -2.08
C THR A 643 -24.74 -6.21 -1.61
N HIS A 644 -24.43 -5.33 -2.56
CA HIS A 644 -24.35 -3.90 -2.27
C HIS A 644 -25.70 -3.38 -1.75
N GLU A 645 -26.81 -3.78 -2.36
CA GLU A 645 -28.16 -3.37 -1.98
C GLU A 645 -28.49 -3.75 -0.54
N ALA A 646 -28.23 -5.01 -0.15
CA ALA A 646 -28.45 -5.49 1.21
C ALA A 646 -27.57 -4.73 2.22
N ALA A 647 -26.32 -4.43 1.88
CA ALA A 647 -25.47 -3.59 2.72
C ALA A 647 -26.00 -2.14 2.82
N GLY A 648 -26.53 -1.60 1.72
CA GLY A 648 -27.04 -0.23 1.60
C GLY A 648 -28.25 0.06 2.47
N GLU A 649 -29.14 -0.93 2.69
CA GLU A 649 -30.31 -0.80 3.57
C GLU A 649 -29.93 -0.43 5.01
N HIS A 650 -28.76 -0.89 5.46
CA HIS A 650 -28.28 -0.66 6.82
C HIS A 650 -27.19 0.43 6.90
N CYS A 651 -26.89 1.11 5.78
CA CYS A 651 -25.88 2.17 5.76
C CYS A 651 -26.26 3.30 6.74
N LEU A 652 -25.34 3.65 7.63
CA LEU A 652 -25.47 4.70 8.65
C LEU A 652 -26.77 4.64 9.50
N GLN A 653 -27.37 3.45 9.61
CA GLN A 653 -28.72 3.27 10.16
C GLN A 653 -28.94 3.90 11.54
N TYR A 654 -27.94 3.80 12.41
CA TYR A 654 -28.07 4.21 13.81
C TYR A 654 -27.69 5.66 14.06
N THR A 655 -26.90 6.27 13.19
CA THR A 655 -26.33 7.61 13.43
C THR A 655 -26.93 8.67 12.54
N HIS A 656 -27.21 8.33 11.29
CA HIS A 656 -27.77 9.23 10.30
C HIS A 656 -28.93 8.50 9.60
N PRO A 657 -30.08 8.28 10.27
CA PRO A 657 -31.16 7.46 9.74
C PRO A 657 -31.73 7.98 8.42
N GLU A 658 -31.72 9.31 8.23
CA GLU A 658 -32.16 10.01 7.01
C GLU A 658 -31.14 9.94 5.86
N PHE A 659 -29.90 9.53 6.13
CA PHE A 659 -28.80 9.55 5.16
C PHE A 659 -29.17 8.84 3.85
N ARG A 660 -29.73 7.63 3.96
CA ARG A 660 -30.10 6.79 2.81
C ARG A 660 -31.18 7.44 1.96
N ASP A 661 -32.18 8.05 2.59
CA ASP A 661 -33.28 8.69 1.88
C ASP A 661 -32.81 9.96 1.18
N ARG A 662 -31.86 10.69 1.80
CA ARG A 662 -31.19 11.83 1.18
C ARG A 662 -30.32 11.41 -0.02
N VAL A 663 -29.55 10.32 0.09
CA VAL A 663 -28.79 9.79 -1.05
C VAL A 663 -29.74 9.41 -2.19
N LYS A 664 -30.82 8.68 -1.91
CA LYS A 664 -31.88 8.40 -2.93
C LYS A 664 -32.48 9.69 -3.52
N GLY A 665 -32.57 10.76 -2.72
CA GLY A 665 -32.97 12.10 -3.13
C GLY A 665 -31.93 12.86 -3.97
N GLY A 666 -30.76 12.28 -4.28
CA GLY A 666 -29.73 12.87 -5.14
C GLY A 666 -28.57 13.54 -4.40
N PHE A 667 -28.49 13.40 -3.07
CA PHE A 667 -27.35 13.86 -2.25
C PHE A 667 -26.25 12.80 -2.24
N ASN A 668 -25.66 12.57 -3.42
CA ASN A 668 -24.82 11.40 -3.69
C ASN A 668 -23.32 11.61 -3.42
N PHE A 669 -22.88 12.85 -3.12
CA PHE A 669 -21.50 13.14 -2.77
C PHE A 669 -21.37 13.34 -1.27
N ILE A 670 -20.47 12.61 -0.65
CA ILE A 670 -20.22 12.69 0.78
C ILE A 670 -18.98 13.54 0.98
N VAL A 671 -19.07 14.59 1.78
CA VAL A 671 -17.92 15.38 2.21
C VAL A 671 -17.73 15.15 3.70
N ALA A 672 -16.55 14.69 4.09
CA ALA A 672 -16.23 14.31 5.46
C ALA A 672 -14.92 14.93 5.95
N GLY A 673 -14.72 14.91 7.27
CA GLY A 673 -13.51 15.41 7.89
C GLY A 673 -12.35 14.41 7.88
N LYS A 674 -11.67 14.27 9.03
CA LYS A 674 -10.48 13.43 9.21
C LYS A 674 -10.80 11.96 9.43
N ALA A 675 -9.88 11.10 8.99
CA ALA A 675 -9.85 9.66 9.26
C ALA A 675 -11.17 8.92 8.92
N PHE A 676 -11.74 9.24 7.76
CA PHE A 676 -12.95 8.57 7.27
C PHE A 676 -12.70 7.09 6.98
N GLY A 677 -13.60 6.22 7.44
CA GLY A 677 -13.50 4.77 7.27
C GLY A 677 -12.51 4.09 8.22
N GLY A 678 -12.15 4.72 9.35
CA GLY A 678 -11.31 4.11 10.38
C GLY A 678 -11.95 2.84 10.97
N GLY A 679 -11.13 1.90 11.47
CA GLY A 679 -11.64 0.72 12.19
C GLY A 679 -11.39 -0.61 11.49
N SER A 680 -12.41 -1.46 11.39
CA SER A 680 -12.31 -2.82 10.83
C SER A 680 -12.10 -2.81 9.31
N SER A 681 -11.40 -3.83 8.78
CA SER A 681 -11.03 -4.01 7.37
C SER A 681 -12.19 -4.34 6.41
N ARG A 682 -13.44 -4.14 6.86
CA ARG A 682 -14.67 -4.60 6.19
C ARG A 682 -14.92 -3.82 4.89
N GLU A 683 -14.93 -4.55 3.78
CA GLU A 683 -15.31 -4.00 2.48
C GLU A 683 -16.82 -3.68 2.39
N GLN A 684 -17.62 -4.29 3.26
CA GLN A 684 -19.06 -4.04 3.40
C GLN A 684 -19.37 -2.57 3.70
N ALA A 685 -18.46 -1.83 4.34
CA ALA A 685 -18.63 -0.40 4.56
C ALA A 685 -18.68 0.39 3.22
N VAL A 686 -17.86 0.00 2.25
CA VAL A 686 -17.87 0.58 0.90
C VAL A 686 -19.06 0.04 0.10
N MET A 687 -19.39 -1.25 0.24
CA MET A 687 -20.60 -1.82 -0.37
C MET A 687 -21.87 -1.12 0.09
N ALA A 688 -21.96 -0.74 1.36
CA ALA A 688 -23.11 -0.03 1.92
C ALA A 688 -23.27 1.38 1.32
N LEU A 689 -22.16 2.09 1.10
CA LEU A 689 -22.17 3.38 0.40
C LEU A 689 -22.60 3.23 -1.07
N LEU A 690 -22.06 2.25 -1.78
CA LEU A 690 -22.46 1.97 -3.16
C LEU A 690 -23.93 1.56 -3.25
N GLY A 691 -24.40 0.72 -2.33
CA GLY A 691 -25.76 0.20 -2.27
C GLY A 691 -26.81 1.25 -1.92
N CYS A 692 -26.47 2.26 -1.13
CA CYS A 692 -27.39 3.38 -0.88
C CYS A 692 -27.44 4.38 -2.05
N GLY A 693 -26.49 4.32 -2.98
CA GLY A 693 -26.41 5.17 -4.17
C GLY A 693 -25.35 6.27 -4.10
N ALA A 694 -24.44 6.24 -3.12
CA ALA A 694 -23.34 7.19 -3.04
C ALA A 694 -22.38 7.02 -4.23
N LYS A 695 -21.97 8.14 -4.81
CA LYS A 695 -21.11 8.17 -6.01
C LYS A 695 -19.65 8.52 -5.69
N CYS A 696 -19.44 9.35 -4.67
CA CYS A 696 -18.11 9.81 -4.30
C CYS A 696 -18.03 10.13 -2.80
N VAL A 697 -16.87 9.89 -2.21
CA VAL A 697 -16.51 10.37 -0.87
C VAL A 697 -15.29 11.28 -1.01
N ILE A 698 -15.40 12.49 -0.45
CA ILE A 698 -14.33 13.49 -0.37
C ILE A 698 -14.04 13.69 1.12
N ALA A 699 -12.81 13.48 1.55
CA ALA A 699 -12.44 13.61 2.97
C ALA A 699 -11.10 14.31 3.17
N GLU A 700 -10.86 14.90 4.34
CA GLU A 700 -9.54 15.45 4.69
C GLU A 700 -8.48 14.34 4.70
N SER A 701 -8.84 13.19 5.26
CA SER A 701 -8.04 11.96 5.20
C SER A 701 -8.92 10.71 5.29
N PHE A 702 -8.42 9.59 4.76
CA PHE A 702 -9.06 8.28 4.83
C PHE A 702 -8.18 7.32 5.61
N ALA A 703 -8.81 6.39 6.33
CA ALA A 703 -8.09 5.25 6.87
C ALA A 703 -7.58 4.35 5.73
N PHE A 704 -6.32 3.91 5.82
CA PHE A 704 -5.59 3.19 4.78
C PHE A 704 -6.37 2.02 4.13
N ILE A 705 -6.98 1.14 4.94
CA ILE A 705 -7.70 -0.03 4.40
C ILE A 705 -8.96 0.40 3.66
N PHE A 706 -9.70 1.37 4.21
CA PHE A 706 -10.90 1.91 3.56
C PHE A 706 -10.54 2.60 2.24
N GLN A 707 -9.43 3.36 2.24
CA GLN A 707 -8.90 4.00 1.03
C GLN A 707 -8.60 3.00 -0.08
N ARG A 708 -8.11 1.80 0.25
CA ARG A 708 -7.90 0.72 -0.73
C ARG A 708 -9.19 0.03 -1.17
N ASN A 709 -10.15 -0.17 -0.24
CA ASN A 709 -11.42 -0.81 -0.56
C ASN A 709 -12.27 0.00 -1.55
N MET A 710 -12.19 1.34 -1.49
CA MET A 710 -12.92 2.24 -2.39
C MET A 710 -12.66 1.95 -3.89
N PRO A 711 -11.45 2.11 -4.44
CA PRO A 711 -11.18 1.82 -5.85
C PRO A 711 -11.36 0.34 -6.17
N ASN A 712 -11.08 -0.59 -5.25
CA ASN A 712 -11.27 -2.02 -5.47
C ASN A 712 -12.74 -2.39 -5.75
N LEU A 713 -13.70 -1.69 -5.12
CA LEU A 713 -15.13 -1.88 -5.34
C LEU A 713 -15.74 -0.88 -6.34
N GLY A 714 -14.95 0.06 -6.85
CA GLY A 714 -15.39 1.06 -7.82
C GLY A 714 -16.03 2.32 -7.22
N LEU A 715 -15.83 2.60 -5.92
CA LEU A 715 -16.22 3.87 -5.30
C LEU A 715 -15.11 4.92 -5.48
N LEU A 716 -15.49 6.13 -5.89
CA LEU A 716 -14.54 7.24 -6.04
C LEU A 716 -14.24 7.88 -4.68
N GLY A 717 -12.98 7.77 -4.23
CA GLY A 717 -12.46 8.44 -3.04
C GLY A 717 -11.51 9.58 -3.40
N ILE A 718 -11.73 10.78 -2.87
CA ILE A 718 -10.86 11.94 -3.11
C ILE A 718 -10.33 12.48 -1.78
N THR A 719 -9.01 12.46 -1.60
CA THR A 719 -8.37 13.08 -0.42
C THR A 719 -8.18 14.58 -0.69
N MET A 720 -8.80 15.42 0.15
CA MET A 720 -8.76 16.87 0.04
C MET A 720 -8.27 17.49 1.36
N PRO A 721 -6.96 17.63 1.55
CA PRO A 721 -6.40 18.18 2.80
C PRO A 721 -6.59 19.71 2.92
N GLU A 722 -7.03 20.38 1.85
CA GLU A 722 -7.17 21.83 1.83
C GLU A 722 -8.33 22.30 2.72
N LYS A 723 -8.02 23.03 3.80
CA LYS A 723 -9.03 23.53 4.74
C LYS A 723 -10.04 24.49 4.11
N LEU A 724 -9.64 25.22 3.07
CA LEU A 724 -10.52 26.14 2.34
C LEU A 724 -11.65 25.40 1.63
N PHE A 725 -11.41 24.18 1.15
CA PHE A 725 -12.46 23.33 0.58
C PHE A 725 -13.50 22.96 1.64
N HIS A 726 -13.07 22.43 2.78
CA HIS A 726 -13.97 22.03 3.86
C HIS A 726 -14.73 23.21 4.48
N ALA A 727 -14.13 24.39 4.51
CA ALA A 727 -14.80 25.61 4.94
C ALA A 727 -15.84 26.13 3.92
N ALA A 728 -15.69 25.79 2.65
CA ALA A 728 -16.63 26.16 1.59
C ALA A 728 -17.73 25.12 1.36
N ALA A 729 -17.52 23.87 1.77
CA ALA A 729 -18.48 22.80 1.60
C ALA A 729 -19.69 22.97 2.54
N GLU A 730 -20.86 23.26 1.97
CA GLU A 730 -22.14 23.33 2.68
C GLU A 730 -23.02 22.10 2.38
N ASP A 731 -23.85 21.71 3.35
CA ASP A 731 -24.77 20.58 3.17
C ASP A 731 -25.81 20.93 2.08
N GLY A 732 -25.91 20.11 1.05
CA GLY A 732 -26.75 20.34 -0.12
C GLY A 732 -26.14 21.19 -1.24
N ALA A 733 -24.90 21.69 -1.08
CA ALA A 733 -24.19 22.38 -2.14
C ALA A 733 -24.04 21.50 -3.40
N GLU A 734 -24.12 22.09 -4.58
CA GLU A 734 -23.84 21.39 -5.83
C GLU A 734 -22.34 21.43 -6.12
N ILE A 735 -21.75 20.24 -6.30
CA ILE A 735 -20.36 20.10 -6.68
C ILE A 735 -20.27 19.41 -8.04
N GLU A 736 -19.34 19.90 -8.85
CA GLU A 736 -18.95 19.32 -10.12
C GLU A 736 -17.52 18.76 -10.02
N ILE A 737 -17.32 17.49 -10.37
CA ILE A 737 -16.00 16.83 -10.36
C ILE A 737 -15.60 16.51 -11.80
N ASP A 738 -14.53 17.13 -12.27
CA ASP A 738 -13.87 16.78 -13.54
C ASP A 738 -12.68 15.84 -13.26
N LEU A 739 -12.82 14.57 -13.64
CA LEU A 739 -11.79 13.55 -13.48
C LEU A 739 -10.63 13.67 -14.49
N ASN A 740 -10.82 14.36 -15.60
CA ASN A 740 -9.77 14.54 -16.61
C ASN A 740 -8.77 15.59 -16.16
N ASP A 741 -9.27 16.74 -15.69
CA ASP A 741 -8.44 17.84 -15.19
C ASP A 741 -8.12 17.72 -13.69
N SER A 742 -8.75 16.75 -13.00
CA SER A 742 -8.64 16.52 -11.55
C SER A 742 -8.99 17.77 -10.74
N ILE A 743 -10.14 18.37 -11.09
CA ILE A 743 -10.68 19.59 -10.48
C ILE A 743 -12.07 19.30 -9.90
N ILE A 744 -12.29 19.77 -8.68
CA ILE A 744 -13.60 19.89 -8.06
C ILE A 744 -14.01 21.36 -8.14
N ASN A 745 -15.09 21.66 -8.84
CA ASN A 745 -15.69 22.98 -8.91
C ASN A 745 -16.85 23.07 -7.92
N MET A 746 -16.83 24.12 -7.09
CA MET A 746 -17.88 24.45 -6.14
C MET A 746 -18.17 25.95 -6.27
N ASP A 747 -19.36 26.31 -6.73
CA ASP A 747 -19.77 27.71 -6.98
C ASP A 747 -18.74 28.56 -7.74
N GLY A 748 -18.13 27.97 -8.78
CA GLY A 748 -17.12 28.63 -9.61
C GLY A 748 -15.71 28.70 -8.99
N ARG A 749 -15.48 28.11 -7.81
CA ARG A 749 -14.15 27.96 -7.21
C ARG A 749 -13.56 26.59 -7.55
N PRO A 750 -12.40 26.51 -8.25
CA PRO A 750 -11.75 25.25 -8.58
C PRO A 750 -10.80 24.78 -7.47
N PHE A 751 -10.96 23.56 -7.00
CA PHE A 751 -10.07 22.86 -6.07
C PHE A 751 -9.42 21.67 -6.78
N ARG A 752 -8.09 21.54 -6.71
CA ARG A 752 -7.37 20.45 -7.39
C ARG A 752 -7.23 19.24 -6.47
N PHE A 753 -7.38 18.05 -7.05
CA PHE A 753 -7.06 16.79 -6.38
C PHE A 753 -6.13 15.93 -7.23
N SER A 754 -5.65 14.83 -6.66
CA SER A 754 -4.81 13.86 -7.36
C SER A 754 -5.28 12.44 -7.07
N LEU A 755 -5.39 11.63 -8.12
CA LEU A 755 -5.58 10.18 -8.02
C LEU A 755 -4.34 9.48 -8.58
N SER A 756 -3.95 8.37 -7.95
CA SER A 756 -2.94 7.50 -8.54
C SER A 756 -3.47 6.85 -9.82
N PRO A 757 -2.59 6.43 -10.75
CA PRO A 757 -3.00 5.70 -11.95
C PRO A 757 -3.86 4.47 -11.62
N MET A 758 -3.52 3.75 -10.55
CA MET A 758 -4.25 2.56 -10.11
C MET A 758 -5.69 2.91 -9.66
N GLU A 759 -5.85 3.92 -8.82
CA GLU A 759 -7.18 4.37 -8.33
C GLU A 759 -8.07 4.81 -9.50
N ARG A 760 -7.50 5.56 -10.46
CA ARG A 760 -8.21 6.04 -11.64
C ARG A 760 -8.67 4.89 -12.55
N GLU A 761 -7.76 3.98 -12.89
CA GLU A 761 -8.06 2.87 -13.81
C GLU A 761 -9.01 1.85 -13.18
N LEU A 762 -8.87 1.56 -11.88
CA LEU A 762 -9.81 0.71 -11.16
C LEU A 762 -11.21 1.33 -11.15
N PHE A 763 -11.32 2.63 -10.87
CA PHE A 763 -12.60 3.33 -10.93
C PHE A 763 -13.21 3.30 -12.34
N HIS A 764 -12.42 3.60 -13.38
CA HIS A 764 -12.85 3.55 -14.78
C HIS A 764 -13.38 2.17 -15.19
N HIS A 765 -12.81 1.09 -14.63
CA HIS A 765 -13.23 -0.27 -14.89
C HIS A 765 -14.36 -0.77 -13.97
N GLY A 766 -14.84 0.03 -13.02
CA GLY A 766 -15.89 -0.35 -12.09
C GLY A 766 -15.42 -1.30 -10.99
N GLY A 767 -14.15 -1.20 -10.61
CA GLY A 767 -13.51 -2.00 -9.57
C GLY A 767 -12.67 -3.16 -10.08
N ILE A 768 -12.01 -3.83 -9.13
CA ILE A 768 -10.96 -4.81 -9.40
C ILE A 768 -11.47 -6.09 -10.05
N ALA A 769 -12.67 -6.55 -9.67
CA ALA A 769 -13.26 -7.77 -10.24
C ALA A 769 -13.61 -7.61 -11.73
N SER A 770 -14.19 -6.47 -12.10
CA SER A 770 -14.50 -6.14 -13.50
C SER A 770 -13.23 -5.97 -14.32
N ALA A 771 -12.23 -5.29 -13.76
CA ALA A 771 -10.94 -5.12 -14.41
C ALA A 771 -10.20 -6.45 -14.61
N PHE A 772 -10.22 -7.35 -13.62
CA PHE A 772 -9.66 -8.70 -13.75
C PHE A 772 -10.36 -9.50 -14.85
N GLY A 773 -11.68 -9.39 -15.00
CA GLY A 773 -12.42 -10.02 -16.10
C GLY A 773 -11.92 -9.58 -17.49
N LYS A 774 -11.33 -8.39 -17.61
CA LYS A 774 -10.76 -7.85 -18.85
C LYS A 774 -9.29 -8.19 -19.05
N PHE A 775 -8.47 -8.14 -18.00
CA PHE A 775 -7.01 -8.21 -18.09
C PHE A 775 -6.39 -9.50 -17.51
N GLY A 776 -7.17 -10.32 -16.79
CA GLY A 776 -6.71 -11.54 -16.16
C GLY A 776 -5.58 -11.32 -15.16
N SER A 777 -4.62 -12.24 -15.13
CA SER A 777 -3.45 -12.19 -14.23
C SER A 777 -2.54 -10.97 -14.45
N ASN A 778 -2.62 -10.34 -15.62
CA ASN A 778 -1.81 -9.17 -15.96
C ASN A 778 -2.52 -7.85 -15.59
N LEU A 779 -3.52 -7.89 -14.72
CA LEU A 779 -4.30 -6.74 -14.29
C LEU A 779 -3.45 -5.57 -13.82
N PHE A 780 -2.60 -5.80 -12.81
CA PHE A 780 -1.78 -4.74 -12.24
C PHE A 780 -0.73 -4.24 -13.22
N GLU A 781 -0.24 -5.12 -14.09
CA GLU A 781 0.59 -4.74 -15.22
C GLU A 781 -0.18 -3.83 -16.18
N ALA A 782 -1.37 -4.19 -16.65
CA ALA A 782 -2.17 -3.35 -17.55
C ALA A 782 -2.57 -1.98 -16.94
N MET A 783 -2.73 -1.92 -15.62
CA MET A 783 -3.02 -0.68 -14.89
C MET A 783 -1.78 0.20 -14.66
N THR A 784 -0.59 -0.36 -14.86
CA THR A 784 0.70 0.36 -14.69
C THR A 784 1.51 0.46 -15.99
N GLU A 785 1.21 -0.35 -17.00
CA GLU A 785 1.76 -0.34 -18.36
C GLU A 785 1.19 0.84 -19.13
N GLY A 786 2.08 1.59 -19.75
CA GLY A 786 1.73 2.83 -20.43
C GLY A 786 0.83 2.64 -21.65
N LYS A 787 -0.50 2.65 -21.47
CA LYS A 787 -1.22 3.79 -22.04
C LYS A 787 -0.79 4.99 -21.21
N ARG A 788 0.26 5.70 -21.65
CA ARG A 788 0.62 7.00 -21.09
C ARG A 788 -0.51 8.00 -21.41
N LEU A 789 -1.65 7.86 -20.74
CA LEU A 789 -2.55 8.95 -20.46
C LEU A 789 -2.16 9.45 -19.07
N GLY A 790 -1.31 10.47 -19.06
CA GLY A 790 -1.28 11.42 -17.96
C GLY A 790 -0.94 10.87 -16.58
N VAL A 791 0.14 10.09 -16.45
CA VAL A 791 1.14 10.58 -15.49
C VAL A 791 1.60 11.89 -16.12
N THR A 792 1.19 13.03 -15.56
CA THR A 792 1.91 14.27 -15.79
C THR A 792 3.38 13.91 -15.68
N PRO A 793 4.15 13.95 -16.78
CA PRO A 793 5.53 13.56 -16.67
C PRO A 793 6.13 14.59 -15.73
N HIS A 794 6.52 14.16 -14.53
CA HIS A 794 7.82 14.59 -14.04
C HIS A 794 8.79 14.20 -15.14
N ARG A 795 8.92 15.14 -16.09
CA ARG A 795 9.97 15.30 -17.07
C ARG A 795 11.27 15.31 -16.24
N GLY A 796 11.77 14.14 -15.88
CA GLY A 796 13.02 13.93 -15.18
C GLY A 796 14.02 13.23 -16.11
N ILE A 797 13.59 12.16 -16.78
CA ILE A 797 14.49 11.37 -17.63
C ILE A 797 14.73 12.05 -19.00
N THR A 798 13.74 12.71 -19.60
CA THR A 798 13.97 13.55 -20.78
C THR A 798 14.71 14.84 -20.46
N LYS A 799 14.57 15.36 -19.23
CA LYS A 799 15.29 16.58 -18.84
C LYS A 799 16.76 16.32 -18.53
N ALA A 800 17.13 15.17 -17.96
CA ALA A 800 18.52 14.84 -17.74
C ALA A 800 19.28 14.71 -19.08
N THR A 801 18.70 14.03 -20.07
CA THR A 801 19.27 13.98 -21.42
C THR A 801 19.28 15.35 -22.09
N ASP A 802 18.20 16.14 -21.98
CA ASP A 802 18.15 17.52 -22.48
C ASP A 802 19.17 18.43 -21.78
N TYR A 803 19.46 18.21 -20.49
CA TYR A 803 20.45 18.95 -19.70
C TYR A 803 21.87 18.57 -20.09
N PHE A 804 22.19 17.28 -20.20
CA PHE A 804 23.50 16.84 -20.67
C PHE A 804 23.74 17.30 -22.12
N LEU A 805 22.73 17.21 -22.99
CA LEU A 805 22.80 17.72 -24.36
C LEU A 805 22.90 19.25 -24.41
N GLY A 806 22.10 19.96 -23.60
CA GLY A 806 22.14 21.42 -23.48
C GLY A 806 23.47 21.93 -22.92
N ARG A 807 24.08 21.23 -21.97
CA ARG A 807 25.38 21.57 -21.40
C ARG A 807 26.54 21.20 -22.34
N LEU A 808 26.42 20.10 -23.08
CA LEU A 808 27.37 19.70 -24.13
C LEU A 808 27.37 20.72 -25.29
N LEU A 809 26.20 21.18 -25.70
CA LEU A 809 26.04 22.14 -26.79
C LEU A 809 26.16 23.60 -26.34
N TYR A 810 26.31 23.87 -25.03
CA TYR A 810 26.43 25.21 -24.46
C TYR A 810 27.43 26.11 -25.21
N ARG A 811 28.54 25.57 -25.73
CA ARG A 811 29.54 26.38 -26.47
C ARG A 811 29.10 26.80 -27.88
N ILE A 812 27.98 26.31 -28.39
CA ILE A 812 27.44 26.62 -29.72
C ILE A 812 26.34 27.69 -29.56
N ARG A 813 26.75 28.96 -29.64
CA ARG A 813 25.90 30.17 -29.53
C ARG A 813 26.55 31.32 -30.30
N GLY A 814 25.90 32.49 -30.38
CA GLY A 814 26.54 33.69 -30.94
C GLY A 814 26.57 33.74 -32.47
N HIS A 815 25.47 33.35 -33.13
CA HIS A 815 25.36 33.36 -34.59
C HIS A 815 24.97 34.75 -35.14
N ASP A 816 25.53 35.82 -34.58
CA ASP A 816 25.22 37.22 -34.91
C ASP A 816 25.40 37.55 -36.41
N ALA A 817 26.29 36.83 -37.10
CA ALA A 817 26.49 36.94 -38.54
C ALA A 817 25.30 36.47 -39.40
N GLY A 818 24.37 35.68 -38.85
CA GLY A 818 23.20 35.13 -39.55
C GLY A 818 21.93 35.98 -39.46
N GLN A 819 21.98 37.11 -38.75
CA GLN A 819 20.84 38.03 -38.60
C GLN A 819 20.47 38.68 -39.94
N ILE A 820 19.20 39.07 -40.08
CA ILE A 820 18.74 39.73 -41.31
C ILE A 820 19.48 41.05 -41.59
N ILE A 821 19.92 41.76 -40.54
CA ILE A 821 20.66 43.03 -40.63
C ILE A 821 22.07 42.88 -41.23
N ARG A 822 22.59 41.65 -41.35
CA ARG A 822 23.90 41.36 -41.96
C ARG A 822 23.81 41.01 -43.44
N THR A 823 22.66 41.24 -44.06
CA THR A 823 22.43 41.01 -45.50
C THR A 823 22.74 42.27 -46.32
N ALA A 824 22.91 42.11 -47.64
CA ALA A 824 23.15 43.21 -48.58
C ALA A 824 22.10 44.34 -48.52
N ALA A 825 20.91 44.07 -47.98
CA ALA A 825 19.86 45.07 -47.83
C ALA A 825 20.22 46.22 -46.87
N PHE A 826 21.18 46.01 -45.96
CA PHE A 826 21.56 46.97 -44.93
C PHE A 826 22.94 47.62 -45.17
N GLU A 827 23.61 47.33 -46.30
CA GLU A 827 24.95 47.87 -46.63
C GLU A 827 25.00 49.41 -46.58
N ASN A 828 23.92 50.06 -47.02
CA ASN A 828 23.81 51.52 -47.05
C ASN A 828 23.32 52.14 -45.71
N LEU A 829 22.94 51.32 -44.72
CA LEU A 829 22.44 51.78 -43.43
C LEU A 829 22.87 50.85 -42.28
N PRO A 830 24.17 50.81 -41.95
CA PRO A 830 24.72 49.86 -40.98
C PRO A 830 24.41 50.18 -39.52
N MET A 831 23.97 51.41 -39.19
CA MET A 831 23.58 51.82 -37.84
C MET A 831 22.06 52.00 -37.75
N SER A 832 21.48 51.59 -36.62
CA SER A 832 20.05 51.75 -36.34
C SER A 832 19.68 53.24 -36.22
N ASN A 833 18.59 53.65 -36.87
CA ASN A 833 18.07 55.02 -36.85
C ASN A 833 16.61 55.11 -36.37
N MET A 834 16.06 53.99 -35.88
CA MET A 834 14.75 53.90 -35.22
C MET A 834 14.93 53.33 -33.83
N GLN A 835 14.07 53.73 -32.90
CA GLN A 835 13.98 53.12 -31.57
C GLN A 835 12.87 52.07 -31.56
N LEU A 836 13.13 50.93 -30.95
CA LEU A 836 12.18 49.84 -30.71
C LEU A 836 12.22 49.51 -29.22
N GLU A 837 11.06 49.54 -28.57
CA GLU A 837 10.93 49.31 -27.14
C GLU A 837 9.84 48.26 -26.88
N ALA A 838 10.06 47.39 -25.90
CA ALA A 838 9.03 46.51 -25.38
C ALA A 838 8.41 47.14 -24.14
N THR A 839 7.16 47.60 -24.23
CA THR A 839 6.47 48.32 -23.15
C THR A 839 6.33 47.46 -21.89
N GLU A 840 6.07 46.17 -22.08
CA GLU A 840 5.84 45.22 -20.99
C GLU A 840 7.14 44.60 -20.44
N CYS A 841 8.14 44.37 -21.30
CA CYS A 841 9.38 43.69 -20.92
C CYS A 841 10.52 44.65 -20.51
N GLY A 842 10.36 45.97 -20.70
CA GLY A 842 11.36 46.98 -20.33
C GLY A 842 12.46 47.18 -21.38
N PRO A 843 13.63 47.77 -21.00
CA PRO A 843 14.68 48.13 -21.94
C PRO A 843 15.29 46.92 -22.65
N SER A 844 15.96 47.16 -23.79
CA SER A 844 16.66 46.11 -24.54
C SER A 844 17.72 45.43 -23.66
N GLY A 845 17.70 44.10 -23.60
CA GLY A 845 18.51 43.27 -22.71
C GLY A 845 17.76 42.73 -21.48
N SER A 846 16.49 43.11 -21.29
CA SER A 846 15.65 42.61 -20.20
C SER A 846 15.18 41.16 -20.40
N LEU A 847 14.78 40.52 -19.29
CA LEU A 847 14.17 39.19 -19.32
C LEU A 847 12.76 39.25 -19.90
N MET A 848 12.43 38.31 -20.80
CA MET A 848 11.08 38.18 -21.33
C MET A 848 10.11 37.63 -20.28
N LEU A 849 8.91 38.22 -20.22
CA LEU A 849 7.87 37.81 -19.27
C LEU A 849 7.38 36.37 -19.55
N PRO A 850 7.03 35.58 -18.51
CA PRO A 850 6.70 34.16 -18.67
C PRO A 850 5.63 33.85 -19.71
N HIS A 851 4.60 34.69 -19.85
CA HIS A 851 3.50 34.48 -20.78
C HIS A 851 3.86 34.72 -22.27
N HIS A 852 5.02 35.33 -22.56
CA HIS A 852 5.56 35.42 -23.93
C HIS A 852 6.47 34.25 -24.31
N THR A 853 6.75 33.34 -23.37
CA THR A 853 7.73 32.24 -23.52
C THR A 853 7.05 30.88 -23.50
N CYS A 854 7.81 29.80 -23.69
CA CYS A 854 7.28 28.43 -23.59
C CYS A 854 6.78 28.03 -22.18
N VAL A 855 6.92 28.91 -21.18
CA VAL A 855 6.40 28.74 -19.82
C VAL A 855 4.97 29.25 -19.69
N ALA A 856 4.43 29.90 -20.73
CA ALA A 856 3.02 30.25 -20.82
C ALA A 856 2.11 29.03 -20.65
N ALA A 857 0.88 29.25 -20.17
CA ALA A 857 -0.10 28.19 -19.91
C ALA A 857 -0.40 27.32 -21.15
N ASP A 858 -0.35 27.92 -22.34
CA ASP A 858 -0.54 27.25 -23.64
C ASP A 858 0.73 26.62 -24.22
N LYS A 859 1.89 26.82 -23.58
CA LYS A 859 3.25 26.40 -24.00
C LYS A 859 3.74 26.97 -25.34
N ASN A 860 2.99 27.88 -25.96
CA ASN A 860 3.36 28.51 -27.23
C ASN A 860 3.90 29.92 -27.01
N GLY A 861 3.39 30.66 -26.03
CA GLY A 861 3.82 32.02 -25.71
C GLY A 861 3.35 33.06 -26.73
N SER A 862 2.88 34.22 -26.24
CA SER A 862 2.38 35.30 -27.07
C SER A 862 3.50 36.25 -27.56
N PHE A 863 3.27 36.98 -28.66
CA PHE A 863 4.21 37.99 -29.15
C PHE A 863 4.24 39.19 -28.17
N PRO A 864 5.41 39.73 -27.79
CA PRO A 864 5.50 40.85 -26.84
C PRO A 864 4.94 42.15 -27.42
N GLU A 865 4.34 43.01 -26.58
CA GLU A 865 3.96 44.35 -27.03
C GLU A 865 5.23 45.17 -27.34
N LEU A 866 5.36 45.60 -28.60
CA LEU A 866 6.47 46.44 -29.06
C LEU A 866 5.96 47.76 -29.62
N ARG A 867 6.72 48.84 -29.40
CA ARG A 867 6.47 50.17 -29.97
C ARG A 867 7.73 50.70 -30.63
N TRP A 868 7.58 51.40 -31.75
CA TRP A 868 8.72 51.95 -32.48
C TRP A 868 8.48 53.36 -32.99
N THR A 869 9.57 54.09 -33.17
CA THR A 869 9.58 55.42 -33.78
C THR A 869 9.87 55.33 -35.27
N PRO A 870 9.16 56.10 -36.12
CA PRO A 870 9.49 56.19 -37.55
C PRO A 870 10.84 56.91 -37.76
N PRO A 871 11.55 56.63 -38.86
CA PRO A 871 12.82 57.28 -39.15
C PRO A 871 12.65 58.80 -39.40
N PRO A 872 13.53 59.67 -38.87
CA PRO A 872 13.28 61.12 -38.75
C PRO A 872 13.26 61.93 -40.07
N LYS A 873 13.52 61.32 -41.24
CA LYS A 873 13.69 62.05 -42.53
C LYS A 873 13.19 61.30 -43.78
N VAL A 874 12.44 60.20 -43.65
CA VAL A 874 11.99 59.40 -44.82
C VAL A 874 10.52 59.00 -44.68
N GLN A 875 9.75 59.12 -45.77
CA GLN A 875 8.38 58.63 -45.82
C GLN A 875 8.37 57.11 -45.87
N VAL A 876 7.89 56.45 -44.81
CA VAL A 876 7.73 55.00 -44.76
C VAL A 876 6.51 54.57 -45.58
N LYS A 877 6.67 53.53 -46.39
CA LYS A 877 5.57 52.91 -47.16
C LYS A 877 5.11 51.57 -46.60
N GLU A 878 6.01 50.83 -45.95
CA GLU A 878 5.74 49.50 -45.37
C GLU A 878 6.72 49.23 -44.22
N TYR A 879 6.26 48.52 -43.18
CA TYR A 879 7.13 47.96 -42.15
C TYR A 879 7.26 46.44 -42.26
N ILE A 880 8.40 45.93 -41.79
CA ILE A 880 8.67 44.50 -41.60
C ILE A 880 9.11 44.29 -40.16
N LEU A 881 8.52 43.30 -39.50
CA LEU A 881 8.85 42.90 -38.14
C LEU A 881 9.33 41.44 -38.13
N ILE A 882 10.50 41.21 -37.56
CA ILE A 882 11.09 39.87 -37.48
C ILE A 882 11.60 39.58 -36.06
N SER A 883 11.41 38.34 -35.61
CA SER A 883 11.91 37.82 -34.34
C SER A 883 12.85 36.65 -34.60
N GLU A 884 14.10 36.77 -34.14
CA GLU A 884 15.21 35.84 -34.42
C GLU A 884 15.88 35.36 -33.12
N ASP A 885 16.12 34.06 -32.98
CA ASP A 885 16.99 33.46 -31.96
C ASP A 885 18.38 33.22 -32.56
N ILE A 886 19.38 33.92 -32.03
CA ILE A 886 20.78 33.88 -32.49
C ILE A 886 21.66 32.94 -31.66
N ASP A 887 21.12 32.35 -30.59
CA ASP A 887 21.83 31.42 -29.72
C ASP A 887 21.32 29.95 -29.77
N PRO A 888 20.68 29.44 -30.86
CA PRO A 888 20.29 28.04 -30.91
C PRO A 888 21.52 27.11 -30.94
N PRO A 889 21.40 25.87 -30.42
CA PRO A 889 22.47 24.87 -30.36
C PRO A 889 22.79 24.23 -31.73
N ILE A 890 22.73 25.00 -32.82
CA ILE A 890 22.95 24.55 -34.21
C ILE A 890 23.99 25.50 -34.85
N PRO A 891 25.18 25.00 -35.27
CA PRO A 891 26.23 25.85 -35.83
C PRO A 891 25.77 26.68 -37.04
N ARG A 892 26.06 27.99 -37.02
CA ARG A 892 25.80 28.95 -38.12
C ARG A 892 24.32 29.09 -38.52
N PHE A 893 23.39 28.76 -37.62
CA PHE A 893 21.96 28.79 -37.90
C PHE A 893 21.24 29.76 -36.95
N VAL A 894 20.40 30.63 -37.52
CA VAL A 894 19.54 31.56 -36.77
C VAL A 894 18.10 31.09 -36.93
N VAL A 895 17.41 30.86 -35.82
CA VAL A 895 16.03 30.37 -35.82
C VAL A 895 15.08 31.55 -35.90
N MET A 896 14.19 31.56 -36.88
CA MET A 896 13.16 32.58 -37.03
C MET A 896 11.92 32.15 -36.24
N HIS A 897 11.55 32.94 -35.24
CA HIS A 897 10.38 32.71 -34.40
C HIS A 897 9.10 33.29 -35.01
N GLY A 898 9.22 34.44 -35.71
CA GLY A 898 8.15 35.05 -36.52
C GLY A 898 8.71 36.07 -37.50
N LEU A 899 8.02 36.26 -38.64
CA LEU A 899 8.36 37.26 -39.65
C LEU A 899 7.08 37.77 -40.30
N PHE A 900 6.84 39.07 -40.18
CA PHE A 900 5.65 39.78 -40.62
C PHE A 900 6.02 40.90 -41.59
N TYR A 901 5.27 41.04 -42.68
CA TYR A 901 5.48 42.06 -43.71
C TYR A 901 4.12 42.54 -44.26
N ALA A 902 4.14 43.56 -45.12
CA ALA A 902 2.97 44.33 -45.51
C ALA A 902 2.29 45.06 -44.33
N ILE A 903 3.06 45.44 -43.31
CA ILE A 903 2.56 46.21 -42.17
C ILE A 903 2.37 47.68 -42.61
N PRO A 904 1.18 48.28 -42.44
CA PRO A 904 0.91 49.65 -42.88
C PRO A 904 1.80 50.70 -42.19
N PRO A 905 2.16 51.80 -42.87
CA PRO A 905 3.03 52.83 -42.31
C PRO A 905 2.37 53.65 -41.17
N THR A 906 1.05 53.52 -41.01
CA THR A 906 0.29 54.13 -39.90
C THR A 906 0.43 53.36 -38.59
N ILE A 907 1.00 52.16 -38.61
CA ILE A 907 1.20 51.32 -37.42
C ILE A 907 2.58 51.61 -36.83
N THR A 908 2.61 51.99 -35.54
CA THR A 908 3.83 52.29 -34.78
C THR A 908 3.99 51.42 -33.53
N GLY A 909 3.24 50.33 -33.46
CA GLY A 909 3.30 49.34 -32.40
C GLY A 909 2.54 48.06 -32.76
N VAL A 910 2.75 47.00 -32.00
CA VAL A 910 2.15 45.68 -32.20
C VAL A 910 1.66 45.13 -30.86
N LEU A 911 0.43 44.62 -30.85
CA LEU A 911 -0.14 43.85 -29.75
C LEU A 911 -0.06 42.34 -30.05
N PRO A 912 -0.13 41.47 -29.03
CA PRO A 912 -0.12 40.03 -29.23
C PRO A 912 -1.09 39.52 -30.31
N ASP A 913 -2.34 40.00 -30.26
CA ASP A 913 -3.43 39.60 -31.16
C ASP A 913 -3.16 39.93 -32.64
N ASP A 914 -2.35 40.96 -32.93
CA ASP A 914 -2.04 41.40 -34.29
C ASP A 914 -1.20 40.38 -35.07
N THR A 915 -0.47 39.54 -34.33
CA THR A 915 0.46 38.54 -34.87
C THR A 915 -0.14 37.13 -34.93
N GLU A 916 -1.34 36.95 -34.38
CA GLU A 916 -2.05 35.67 -34.42
C GLU A 916 -2.54 35.35 -35.83
N GLN A 917 -2.39 34.09 -36.23
CA GLN A 917 -2.91 33.62 -37.51
C GLN A 917 -4.44 33.72 -37.56
N ASP A 918 -4.97 34.24 -38.67
CA ASP A 918 -6.40 34.13 -38.96
C ASP A 918 -6.73 32.69 -39.41
N ARG A 919 -7.48 31.97 -38.58
CA ARG A 919 -7.87 30.56 -38.84
C ARG A 919 -8.95 30.43 -39.92
N ASN A 920 -9.57 31.54 -40.34
CA ASN A 920 -10.64 31.55 -41.34
C ASN A 920 -10.11 31.63 -42.78
N THR A 921 -8.81 31.87 -42.97
CA THR A 921 -8.19 31.97 -44.30
C THR A 921 -7.14 30.88 -44.50
N LYS A 922 -7.03 30.37 -45.75
CA LYS A 922 -5.95 29.44 -46.12
C LYS A 922 -4.64 30.17 -46.47
N ASP A 923 -4.67 31.49 -46.48
CA ASP A 923 -3.53 32.33 -46.79
C ASP A 923 -2.71 32.64 -45.51
N HIS A 924 -1.40 32.87 -45.64
CA HIS A 924 -0.53 33.20 -44.50
C HIS A 924 -0.74 34.66 -44.03
N ILE A 925 -1.92 34.92 -43.48
CA ILE A 925 -2.39 36.24 -43.04
C ILE A 925 -2.69 36.21 -41.54
N THR A 926 -2.34 37.28 -40.82
CA THR A 926 -2.68 37.48 -39.40
C THR A 926 -4.06 38.10 -39.23
N ARG A 927 -4.62 38.09 -38.03
CA ARG A 927 -5.92 38.73 -37.73
C ARG A 927 -5.96 40.21 -38.12
N SER A 928 -4.83 40.90 -38.04
CA SER A 928 -4.69 42.33 -38.41
C SER A 928 -4.37 42.54 -39.89
N GLY A 929 -4.49 41.49 -40.72
CA GLY A 929 -4.34 41.55 -42.17
C GLY A 929 -2.89 41.59 -42.66
N TRP A 930 -1.91 41.38 -41.78
CA TRP A 930 -0.49 41.35 -42.16
C TRP A 930 -0.13 40.01 -42.75
N ARG A 931 0.85 39.97 -43.65
CA ARG A 931 1.35 38.70 -44.18
C ARG A 931 2.48 38.20 -43.31
N TYR A 932 2.55 36.89 -43.12
CA TYR A 932 3.65 36.27 -42.38
C TYR A 932 4.34 35.15 -43.17
N VAL A 933 5.58 34.84 -42.80
CA VAL A 933 6.29 33.65 -43.28
C VAL A 933 6.23 32.60 -42.17
N PRO A 934 5.68 31.40 -42.41
CA PRO A 934 5.59 30.36 -41.38
C PRO A 934 6.96 30.02 -40.80
N ASN A 935 7.04 29.90 -39.48
CA ASN A 935 8.24 29.47 -38.79
C ASN A 935 8.49 27.95 -38.98
N LEU A 936 9.53 27.41 -38.33
CA LEU A 936 9.89 25.98 -38.42
C LEU A 936 8.76 25.02 -37.98
N ARG A 937 7.80 25.49 -37.16
CA ARG A 937 6.62 24.72 -36.74
C ARG A 937 5.37 25.00 -37.59
N GLY A 938 5.49 25.85 -38.61
CA GLY A 938 4.38 26.22 -39.48
C GLY A 938 3.43 27.27 -38.90
N SER A 939 3.72 27.86 -37.73
CA SER A 939 2.90 28.91 -37.12
C SER A 939 3.40 30.32 -37.48
N SER A 940 2.58 31.35 -37.20
CA SER A 940 2.94 32.76 -37.43
C SER A 940 4.01 33.25 -36.45
N TYR A 941 3.89 32.86 -35.19
CA TYR A 941 4.87 33.10 -34.13
C TYR A 941 4.99 31.91 -33.19
N ILE A 942 6.13 31.80 -32.52
CA ILE A 942 6.31 30.93 -31.36
C ILE A 942 7.23 31.62 -30.35
N GLY A 943 6.84 31.61 -29.09
CA GLY A 943 7.62 32.19 -27.99
C GLY A 943 8.97 31.49 -27.76
N PRO A 944 9.91 32.17 -27.08
CA PRO A 944 11.18 31.61 -26.63
C PRO A 944 11.07 30.25 -25.96
N ALA A 945 11.86 29.28 -26.43
CA ALA A 945 11.85 27.91 -25.94
C ALA A 945 13.25 27.26 -25.98
N PRO A 946 14.26 27.82 -25.29
CA PRO A 946 15.61 27.29 -25.32
C PRO A 946 15.66 25.85 -24.74
N PRO A 947 16.67 25.04 -25.08
CA PRO A 947 16.88 23.76 -24.42
C PRO A 947 17.15 23.95 -22.93
N LEU A 948 16.72 22.99 -22.11
CA LEU A 948 16.95 23.04 -20.66
C LEU A 948 18.46 23.03 -20.36
N GLY A 949 18.94 24.01 -19.59
CA GLY A 949 20.35 24.10 -19.21
C GLY A 949 21.33 24.57 -20.30
N HIS A 950 20.86 25.02 -21.48
CA HIS A 950 21.73 25.59 -22.53
C HIS A 950 22.23 27.02 -22.19
N GLY A 951 21.65 27.66 -21.18
CA GLY A 951 21.95 29.03 -20.75
C GLY A 951 21.04 30.08 -21.38
N ILE A 952 21.38 31.35 -21.20
CA ILE A 952 20.62 32.50 -21.71
C ILE A 952 20.70 32.59 -23.23
N HIS A 953 19.54 32.66 -23.89
CA HIS A 953 19.40 32.96 -25.32
C HIS A 953 18.98 34.42 -25.53
N ARG A 954 19.51 35.04 -26.60
CA ARG A 954 19.12 36.37 -27.08
C ARG A 954 18.10 36.25 -28.21
N TYR A 955 16.90 36.76 -27.96
CA TYR A 955 15.82 36.87 -28.93
C TYR A 955 15.78 38.30 -29.47
N ILE A 956 16.15 38.47 -30.75
CA ILE A 956 16.29 39.77 -31.40
C ILE A 956 15.01 40.09 -32.17
N PHE A 957 14.32 41.14 -31.76
CA PHE A 957 13.19 41.70 -32.48
C PHE A 957 13.70 42.87 -33.31
N THR A 958 13.52 42.82 -34.63
CA THR A 958 13.96 43.87 -35.55
C THR A 958 12.76 44.44 -36.29
N ILE A 959 12.58 45.76 -36.20
CA ILE A 959 11.63 46.51 -37.02
C ILE A 959 12.39 47.19 -38.15
N ILE A 960 11.85 47.12 -39.37
CA ILE A 960 12.50 47.65 -40.57
C ILE A 960 11.47 48.49 -41.33
N ALA A 961 11.81 49.74 -41.61
CA ALA A 961 11.04 50.66 -42.42
C ALA A 961 11.51 50.62 -43.87
N LEU A 962 10.57 50.50 -44.81
CA LEU A 962 10.85 50.51 -46.24
C LEU A 962 10.35 51.79 -46.92
N SER A 963 11.14 52.32 -47.85
CA SER A 963 10.77 53.43 -48.72
C SER A 963 9.79 53.02 -49.83
N GLU A 964 9.70 51.72 -50.12
CA GLU A 964 8.82 51.13 -51.13
C GLU A 964 8.24 49.79 -50.64
N PRO A 965 6.98 49.46 -50.97
CA PRO A 965 6.38 48.21 -50.54
C PRO A 965 6.99 47.00 -51.27
N LEU A 966 6.97 45.85 -50.59
CA LEU A 966 7.40 44.57 -51.18
C LEU A 966 6.27 43.96 -52.01
N ARG A 967 6.57 43.63 -53.27
CA ARG A 967 5.62 42.95 -54.17
C ARG A 967 6.12 41.56 -54.51
N PHE A 968 5.31 40.56 -54.18
CA PHE A 968 5.53 39.15 -54.52
C PHE A 968 4.34 38.65 -55.35
N ASP A 969 4.60 37.76 -56.32
CA ASP A 969 3.54 37.08 -57.05
C ASP A 969 2.77 36.13 -56.13
N ARG A 970 1.44 36.03 -56.30
CA ARG A 970 0.56 35.19 -55.47
C ARG A 970 0.92 33.69 -55.56
N SER A 971 1.61 33.27 -56.61
CA SER A 971 2.07 31.89 -56.81
C SER A 971 3.37 31.54 -56.06
N GLN A 972 4.08 32.52 -55.53
CA GLN A 972 5.44 32.35 -55.00
C GLN A 972 5.45 32.12 -53.49
N ARG A 973 6.05 31.00 -53.03
CA ARG A 973 6.27 30.74 -51.59
C ARG A 973 7.36 31.68 -51.06
N VAL A 974 6.96 32.73 -50.33
CA VAL A 974 7.86 33.73 -49.74
C VAL A 974 8.64 33.13 -48.57
N SER A 975 9.95 33.43 -48.49
CA SER A 975 10.86 32.97 -47.42
C SER A 975 11.69 34.14 -46.91
N LYS A 976 12.37 33.98 -45.76
CA LYS A 976 13.31 35.00 -45.23
C LYS A 976 14.34 35.46 -46.27
N ARG A 977 14.85 34.56 -47.11
CA ARG A 977 15.80 34.90 -48.19
C ARG A 977 15.15 35.74 -49.29
N HIS A 978 13.90 35.44 -49.65
CA HIS A 978 13.14 36.23 -50.64
C HIS A 978 12.89 37.65 -50.12
N ILE A 979 12.51 37.79 -48.84
CA ILE A 979 12.34 39.08 -48.17
C ILE A 979 13.65 39.87 -48.17
N ALA A 980 14.75 39.27 -47.70
CA ALA A 980 16.05 39.94 -47.65
C ALA A 980 16.52 40.43 -49.03
N LYS A 981 16.31 39.64 -50.10
CA LYS A 981 16.63 40.06 -51.48
C LYS A 981 15.73 41.19 -51.97
N ALA A 982 14.45 41.16 -51.64
CA ALA A 982 13.47 42.17 -52.07
C ALA A 982 13.67 43.52 -51.36
N MET A 983 14.30 43.53 -50.18
CA MET A 983 14.61 44.74 -49.41
C MET A 983 15.84 45.52 -49.92
N VAL A 984 16.67 44.93 -50.78
CA VAL A 984 17.91 45.58 -51.27
C VAL A 984 17.58 46.92 -51.94
N GLY A 985 18.18 48.00 -51.42
CA GLY A 985 17.95 49.37 -51.90
C GLY A 985 16.68 50.05 -51.38
N LYS A 986 15.86 49.38 -50.53
CA LYS A 986 14.57 49.89 -50.04
C LYS A 986 14.54 50.19 -48.54
N VAL A 987 15.56 49.80 -47.79
CA VAL A 987 15.62 50.02 -46.33
C VAL A 987 15.82 51.51 -46.04
N ALA A 988 14.79 52.14 -45.45
CA ALA A 988 14.78 53.54 -45.04
C ALA A 988 15.18 53.72 -43.58
N GLY A 989 14.94 52.71 -42.74
CA GLY A 989 15.30 52.72 -41.33
C GLY A 989 15.15 51.36 -40.67
N TRP A 990 15.81 51.18 -39.53
CA TRP A 990 15.60 49.98 -38.70
C TRP A 990 15.97 50.22 -37.23
N GLY A 991 15.39 49.40 -36.36
CA GLY A 991 15.63 49.38 -34.91
C GLY A 991 15.56 47.95 -34.36
N GLN A 992 16.24 47.70 -33.24
CA GLN A 992 16.28 46.39 -32.59
C GLN A 992 16.01 46.47 -31.10
N TRP A 993 15.30 45.46 -30.59
CA TRP A 993 15.11 45.20 -29.17
C TRP A 993 15.49 43.74 -28.88
N VAL A 994 16.24 43.53 -27.81
CA VAL A 994 16.76 42.20 -27.42
C VAL A 994 16.05 41.73 -26.15
N GLY A 995 15.37 40.59 -26.23
CA GLY A 995 14.83 39.89 -25.08
C GLY A 995 15.74 38.74 -24.64
N HIS A 996 15.97 38.59 -23.35
CA HIS A 996 16.68 37.45 -22.79
C HIS A 996 15.71 36.43 -22.21
N PHE A 997 15.97 35.15 -22.47
CA PHE A 997 15.25 34.09 -21.79
C PHE A 997 16.15 32.87 -21.60
N GLU A 998 16.07 32.26 -20.42
CA GLU A 998 16.71 30.99 -20.11
C GLU A 998 15.71 30.03 -19.47
N ARG A 999 15.99 28.74 -19.62
CA ARG A 999 15.29 27.68 -18.88
C ARG A 999 16.27 27.02 -17.93
N PRO A 1000 16.45 27.61 -16.73
CA PRO A 1000 17.32 27.04 -15.71
C PRO A 1000 16.75 25.71 -15.22
N TRP A 1001 17.60 24.90 -14.62
CA TRP A 1001 17.15 23.68 -13.95
C TRP A 1001 16.32 24.07 -12.71
N PRO A 1002 15.19 23.40 -12.41
CA PRO A 1002 14.48 23.61 -11.16
C PRO A 1002 15.42 23.26 -10.00
N SER A 1003 15.67 24.23 -9.12
CA SER A 1003 16.49 24.07 -7.91
C SER A 1003 15.93 23.03 -6.96
#